data_AF-Q7NAN9-F1
#
_entry.id   AF-Q7NAN9-F1
#
_cell.length_a   1.000
_cell.length_b   1.000
_cell.length_c   1.000
_cell.angle_alpha   90.00
_cell.angle_beta   90.00
_cell.angle_gamma   90.00
#
_symmetry.space_group_name_H-M   'P 1'
#
loop_
_entity.id
_entity.type
_entity.pdbx_description
1 polymer ?
#
loop_
_entity_poly.entity_id
_entity_poly.type
_entity_poly.pdbx_seq_one_letter_code
_entity_poly.pdbx_strand_id
1 'polypeptide(L)'
;MKRKNILKFLSLLGMGSFVMLAAASCTTPVNPTPNPKPTPNPEPKPHPMPNPPSGGMNGGDTNPGNGGGMMGDNPNPGNTTPEQQLATARKTLTDLIGTENTNVALYADYAKIQSTLSTAYMTAKTASENTNATLENLRSASTTLQTAIDKAVSDKNDFNNQNADLVSAYTSLKDAVKSETTNLEGLSDANYTAIKDNLTTYYGKAKNILTATLYPESGEIPKVDAVKVVNNFITNANSNIEQWKNNANMLSDSFLKKTLDKEQLTSNAELQQPANYSFVAYNQDITNPTYNFAKRVVWKPQEGRSSTYVPLENQGDLTDVSWIYSLAGNETKYSFTFANYGTTTGYLYFPYKSVKSSDNVALQYKLNGASPVSIDFNNSAISPSQESASDADGSEVATTADDSSAKSQVKAEKASSTSDVSRSAVNSAPSVDEIKVAKIILSELKFGQNTIEFSVPTGQDKVAPMIGNMYISSTDKNDNLVYNDIFSNILDKQDEPTSVTVNLLKGYSLAADHSTYFYQFSSSNGMNESNPTYLVGFIGGRGNRNNLNSSVTADNKVASPSFQTSDRTLTIYVNVPKDGQYYIKGSYLTSDNRNLKFTTTATANNSITFTVKGKNNWSTLGTFNTANNNDIETSGSSSSGQANESKTIKLNKGLNKVVIGSVMINNRYPGAPYIGNLKFTLMSPTIMEAKK
;
A
#
# COMPACT_ATOMS: atom_id res chain seq x y z
N MET A 1 21.28 -48.69 -7.33
CA MET A 1 19.92 -49.27 -7.17
C MET A 1 19.09 -48.29 -6.34
N LYS A 2 17.86 -47.87 -6.66
CA LYS A 2 16.97 -48.09 -7.83
C LYS A 2 16.38 -46.73 -8.24
N ARG A 3 16.13 -46.48 -9.53
CA ARG A 3 15.31 -45.33 -9.98
C ARG A 3 13.84 -45.56 -9.60
N LYS A 4 13.09 -44.51 -9.23
CA LYS A 4 11.62 -44.51 -9.22
C LYS A 4 11.12 -43.42 -10.17
N ASN A 5 10.58 -43.85 -11.32
CA ASN A 5 9.82 -42.97 -12.19
C ASN A 5 8.48 -42.67 -11.53
N ILE A 6 8.14 -41.40 -11.35
CA ILE A 6 6.75 -40.97 -11.13
C ILE A 6 6.28 -40.36 -12.45
N LEU A 7 5.44 -41.11 -13.15
CA LEU A 7 4.81 -40.70 -14.40
C LEU A 7 3.55 -39.90 -14.04
N LYS A 8 3.57 -38.58 -14.26
CA LYS A 8 2.36 -37.76 -14.11
C LYS A 8 1.68 -37.66 -15.48
N PHE A 9 0.50 -38.29 -15.60
CA PHE A 9 -0.40 -38.04 -16.71
C PHE A 9 -0.94 -36.61 -16.61
N LEU A 10 -0.55 -35.75 -17.56
CA LEU A 10 -1.26 -34.51 -17.85
C LEU A 10 -2.32 -34.83 -18.92
N SER A 11 -3.58 -34.59 -18.61
CA SER A 11 -4.67 -34.74 -19.57
C SER A 11 -4.60 -33.64 -20.63
N LEU A 12 -4.03 -33.96 -21.78
CA LEU A 12 -3.96 -33.08 -22.94
C LEU A 12 -5.33 -33.04 -23.64
N LEU A 13 -6.27 -32.23 -23.14
CA LEU A 13 -7.46 -31.87 -23.91
C LEU A 13 -7.07 -30.77 -24.91
N GLY A 14 -7.28 -31.05 -26.21
CA GLY A 14 -6.58 -30.34 -27.27
C GLY A 14 -7.09 -28.93 -27.57
N MET A 15 -6.15 -28.02 -27.78
CA MET A 15 -6.30 -26.94 -28.76
C MET A 15 -5.35 -27.24 -29.93
N GLY A 16 -5.93 -27.58 -31.08
CA GLY A 16 -5.18 -27.83 -32.31
C GLY A 16 -4.73 -26.52 -32.97
N SER A 17 -3.60 -25.97 -32.53
CA SER A 17 -2.94 -24.88 -33.27
C SER A 17 -1.98 -25.45 -34.30
N PHE A 18 -2.33 -25.32 -35.58
CA PHE A 18 -1.42 -25.62 -36.69
C PHE A 18 -0.29 -24.59 -36.70
N VAL A 19 0.90 -24.99 -36.25
CA VAL A 19 2.14 -24.22 -36.46
C VAL A 19 2.62 -24.50 -37.88
N MET A 20 2.45 -23.54 -38.79
CA MET A 20 3.21 -23.56 -40.05
C MET A 20 4.67 -23.21 -39.75
N LEU A 21 5.55 -24.16 -40.06
CA LEU A 21 6.99 -24.03 -39.94
C LEU A 21 7.54 -23.13 -41.06
N ALA A 22 7.84 -21.87 -40.74
CA ALA A 22 8.59 -21.00 -41.65
C ALA A 22 10.08 -21.38 -41.60
N ALA A 23 10.67 -21.71 -42.76
CA ALA A 23 12.09 -22.04 -42.85
C ALA A 23 12.96 -20.79 -42.65
N ALA A 24 13.85 -20.82 -41.67
CA ALA A 24 14.86 -19.78 -41.49
C ALA A 24 16.00 -19.97 -42.52
N SER A 25 16.32 -18.91 -43.26
CA SER A 25 17.55 -18.83 -44.06
C SER A 25 18.59 -18.00 -43.31
N CYS A 26 19.81 -18.52 -43.20
CA CYS A 26 20.88 -17.90 -42.44
C CYS A 26 21.58 -16.78 -43.22
N THR A 27 21.80 -15.63 -42.58
CA THR A 27 22.86 -14.68 -42.97
C THR A 27 23.66 -14.25 -41.73
N THR A 28 24.97 -14.19 -41.89
CA THR A 28 25.96 -13.95 -40.83
C THR A 28 26.14 -12.46 -40.48
N PRO A 29 26.65 -12.12 -39.27
CA PRO A 29 26.64 -10.76 -38.75
C PRO A 29 27.84 -9.91 -39.19
N VAL A 30 27.67 -8.58 -39.13
CA VAL A 30 28.76 -7.58 -39.27
C VAL A 30 28.68 -6.56 -38.12
N ASN A 31 29.81 -6.24 -37.51
CA ASN A 31 29.97 -5.31 -36.38
C ASN A 31 30.32 -3.87 -36.88
N PRO A 32 30.39 -2.79 -36.07
CA PRO A 32 29.75 -1.52 -36.45
C PRO A 32 30.71 -0.29 -36.41
N THR A 33 30.10 0.91 -36.36
CA THR A 33 30.65 2.28 -36.08
C THR A 33 31.44 2.99 -37.20
N PRO A 34 31.51 4.36 -37.20
CA PRO A 34 30.74 5.36 -36.43
C PRO A 34 30.06 6.49 -37.27
N ASN A 35 29.19 7.27 -36.62
CA ASN A 35 28.48 8.46 -37.16
C ASN A 35 29.34 9.75 -37.09
N PRO A 36 29.15 10.74 -37.99
CA PRO A 36 29.07 12.13 -37.51
C PRO A 36 28.13 13.12 -38.25
N LYS A 37 27.25 13.75 -37.45
CA LYS A 37 26.87 15.19 -37.36
C LYS A 37 26.05 15.89 -38.52
N PRO A 38 25.09 16.81 -38.21
CA PRO A 38 24.08 17.32 -39.19
C PRO A 38 24.17 18.83 -39.55
N THR A 39 23.14 19.32 -40.29
CA THR A 39 22.69 20.71 -40.63
C THR A 39 23.06 21.26 -42.03
N PRO A 40 22.34 22.27 -42.61
CA PRO A 40 21.00 22.85 -42.29
C PRO A 40 20.03 22.95 -43.51
N ASN A 41 18.80 23.43 -43.28
CA ASN A 41 17.75 23.75 -44.28
C ASN A 41 17.75 25.24 -44.71
N PRO A 42 17.28 25.59 -45.93
CA PRO A 42 16.63 26.88 -46.18
C PRO A 42 15.30 26.82 -46.98
N GLU A 43 14.37 27.72 -46.60
CA GLU A 43 13.08 28.10 -47.23
C GLU A 43 13.27 29.23 -48.30
N PRO A 44 12.21 29.82 -48.96
CA PRO A 44 11.02 29.24 -49.63
C PRO A 44 10.56 29.98 -50.95
N LYS A 45 9.40 29.56 -51.54
CA LYS A 45 8.44 30.33 -52.42
C LYS A 45 8.82 30.65 -53.90
N PRO A 46 7.89 31.07 -54.80
CA PRO A 46 6.44 31.37 -54.66
C PRO A 46 5.46 30.70 -55.69
N HIS A 47 4.15 30.99 -55.57
CA HIS A 47 3.03 30.60 -56.46
C HIS A 47 2.85 31.49 -57.72
N PRO A 48 2.01 31.05 -58.67
CA PRO A 48 1.06 31.93 -59.37
C PRO A 48 -0.42 31.45 -59.41
N MET A 49 -1.34 32.40 -59.60
CA MET A 49 -2.79 32.29 -59.89
C MET A 49 -3.07 32.87 -61.33
N PRO A 50 -4.31 33.13 -61.82
CA PRO A 50 -5.53 32.31 -61.99
C PRO A 50 -6.14 32.28 -63.45
N ASN A 51 -7.23 31.52 -63.65
CA ASN A 51 -8.25 31.39 -64.75
C ASN A 51 -8.53 32.57 -65.74
N PRO A 52 -9.11 32.38 -66.97
CA PRO A 52 -10.55 32.02 -67.20
C PRO A 52 -10.89 31.26 -68.57
N PRO A 53 -12.05 31.41 -69.30
CA PRO A 53 -13.06 30.31 -69.40
C PRO A 53 -13.70 29.96 -70.80
N SER A 54 -14.58 28.94 -70.82
CA SER A 54 -15.77 28.73 -71.71
C SER A 54 -15.65 28.12 -73.15
N GLY A 55 -16.56 27.17 -73.45
CA GLY A 55 -16.96 26.65 -74.80
C GLY A 55 -16.28 25.33 -75.24
N GLY A 56 -16.92 24.37 -75.94
CA GLY A 56 -18.33 24.14 -76.34
C GLY A 56 -18.47 23.03 -77.41
N MET A 57 -19.62 22.32 -77.46
CA MET A 57 -20.10 21.35 -78.49
C MET A 57 -19.63 19.86 -78.52
N ASN A 58 -20.58 18.98 -78.15
CA ASN A 58 -21.00 17.67 -78.70
C ASN A 58 -20.05 16.66 -79.40
N GLY A 59 -20.16 15.39 -78.95
CA GLY A 59 -20.51 14.27 -79.84
C GLY A 59 -19.74 12.94 -79.65
N GLY A 60 -20.45 11.84 -79.37
CA GLY A 60 -19.94 10.46 -79.53
C GLY A 60 -20.13 9.53 -78.32
N ASP A 61 -20.69 8.33 -78.56
CA ASP A 61 -20.92 7.29 -77.56
C ASP A 61 -19.64 6.69 -76.95
N THR A 62 -19.70 6.20 -75.70
CA THR A 62 -18.97 4.98 -75.29
C THR A 62 -19.48 4.39 -73.96
N ASN A 63 -19.75 3.08 -73.99
CA ASN A 63 -19.96 2.20 -72.84
C ASN A 63 -18.60 1.92 -72.12
N PRO A 64 -18.53 1.53 -70.83
CA PRO A 64 -17.28 1.55 -70.08
C PRO A 64 -16.33 0.40 -70.48
N GLY A 65 -15.03 0.70 -70.45
CA GLY A 65 -13.97 -0.23 -70.85
C GLY A 65 -13.78 -1.40 -69.88
N ASN A 66 -13.93 -2.61 -70.40
CA ASN A 66 -13.53 -3.85 -69.75
C ASN A 66 -12.00 -4.00 -69.79
N GLY A 67 -11.32 -3.82 -68.65
CA GLY A 67 -9.87 -3.97 -68.52
C GLY A 67 -9.49 -5.38 -68.07
N GLY A 68 -9.27 -6.30 -69.02
CA GLY A 68 -9.03 -7.72 -68.73
C GLY A 68 -7.62 -8.05 -68.20
N GLY A 69 -7.55 -9.06 -67.33
CA GLY A 69 -6.32 -9.67 -66.84
C GLY A 69 -6.22 -11.16 -67.20
N MET A 70 -5.52 -11.44 -68.31
CA MET A 70 -4.87 -12.73 -68.67
C MET A 70 -5.64 -14.05 -68.41
N MET A 71 -6.47 -14.46 -69.39
CA MET A 71 -6.56 -15.88 -69.75
C MET A 71 -5.44 -16.19 -70.75
N GLY A 72 -4.34 -16.75 -70.28
CA GLY A 72 -3.27 -17.30 -71.12
C GLY A 72 -3.66 -18.67 -71.69
N ASP A 73 -3.07 -19.03 -72.83
CA ASP A 73 -3.21 -20.32 -73.54
C ASP A 73 -4.59 -20.62 -74.16
N ASN A 74 -4.90 -19.88 -75.25
CA ASN A 74 -5.84 -20.32 -76.28
C ASN A 74 -5.09 -20.96 -77.47
N PRO A 75 -5.05 -22.30 -77.61
CA PRO A 75 -4.54 -22.95 -78.81
C PRO A 75 -5.59 -22.95 -79.92
N ASN A 76 -5.55 -21.91 -80.78
CA ASN A 76 -6.19 -21.84 -82.10
C ASN A 76 -7.75 -21.96 -82.15
N PRO A 77 -8.52 -20.93 -82.59
CA PRO A 77 -10.00 -20.92 -82.50
C PRO A 77 -10.77 -21.97 -83.32
N GLY A 78 -10.11 -22.89 -84.03
CA GLY A 78 -10.71 -23.74 -85.06
C GLY A 78 -11.04 -25.18 -84.67
N ASN A 79 -10.62 -25.70 -83.50
CA ASN A 79 -10.79 -27.13 -83.20
C ASN A 79 -10.77 -27.52 -81.70
N THR A 80 -11.53 -26.82 -80.85
CA THR A 80 -11.80 -27.34 -79.49
C THR A 80 -13.08 -28.16 -79.49
N THR A 81 -12.96 -29.46 -79.21
CA THR A 81 -14.15 -30.33 -79.10
C THR A 81 -14.93 -30.03 -77.80
N PRO A 82 -16.23 -30.33 -77.73
CA PRO A 82 -17.02 -30.13 -76.50
C PRO A 82 -16.39 -30.79 -75.26
N GLU A 83 -15.74 -31.95 -75.44
CA GLU A 83 -15.02 -32.69 -74.41
C GLU A 83 -13.80 -31.92 -73.88
N GLN A 84 -13.05 -31.27 -74.77
CA GLN A 84 -11.91 -30.42 -74.39
C GLN A 84 -12.37 -29.17 -73.65
N GLN A 85 -13.48 -28.55 -74.08
CA GLN A 85 -14.05 -27.40 -73.37
C GLN A 85 -14.56 -27.79 -71.97
N LEU A 86 -15.19 -28.96 -71.84
CA LEU A 86 -15.64 -29.52 -70.57
C LEU A 86 -14.47 -29.85 -69.63
N ALA A 87 -13.39 -30.44 -70.16
CA ALA A 87 -12.18 -30.75 -69.41
C ALA A 87 -11.50 -29.47 -68.89
N THR A 88 -11.35 -28.44 -69.73
CA THR A 88 -10.81 -27.13 -69.34
C THR A 88 -11.66 -26.49 -68.25
N ALA A 89 -12.99 -26.46 -68.39
CA ALA A 89 -13.89 -25.91 -67.37
C ALA A 89 -13.78 -26.66 -66.03
N ARG A 90 -13.65 -27.99 -66.05
CA ARG A 90 -13.44 -28.80 -64.83
C ARG A 90 -12.08 -28.52 -64.19
N LYS A 91 -11.03 -28.30 -65.00
CA LYS A 91 -9.72 -27.89 -64.51
C LYS A 91 -9.79 -26.52 -63.83
N THR A 92 -10.36 -25.51 -64.48
CA THR A 92 -10.53 -24.16 -63.89
C THR A 92 -11.25 -24.20 -62.54
N LEU A 93 -12.35 -24.97 -62.44
CA LEU A 93 -13.08 -25.14 -61.19
C LEU A 93 -12.22 -25.83 -60.11
N THR A 94 -11.45 -26.85 -60.49
CA THR A 94 -10.57 -27.61 -59.57
C THR A 94 -9.38 -26.78 -59.09
N ASP A 95 -8.74 -26.02 -59.98
CA ASP A 95 -7.66 -25.10 -59.66
C ASP A 95 -8.15 -24.02 -58.67
N LEU A 96 -9.38 -23.50 -58.86
CA LEU A 96 -10.01 -22.55 -57.95
C LEU A 96 -10.33 -23.18 -56.58
N ILE A 97 -10.88 -24.40 -56.54
CA ILE A 97 -11.09 -25.18 -55.30
C ILE A 97 -9.76 -25.41 -54.57
N GLY A 98 -8.65 -25.63 -55.29
CA GLY A 98 -7.31 -25.78 -54.72
C GLY A 98 -6.84 -24.60 -53.86
N THR A 99 -7.48 -23.43 -53.96
CA THR A 99 -7.18 -22.24 -53.14
C THR A 99 -7.88 -22.22 -51.77
N GLU A 100 -8.80 -23.15 -51.49
CA GLU A 100 -9.68 -23.19 -50.30
C GLU A 100 -8.92 -22.92 -48.99
N ASN A 101 -7.89 -23.72 -48.69
CA ASN A 101 -7.13 -23.61 -47.45
C ASN A 101 -6.54 -22.21 -47.22
N THR A 102 -6.03 -21.57 -48.27
CA THR A 102 -5.44 -20.23 -48.20
C THR A 102 -6.53 -19.18 -48.00
N ASN A 103 -7.60 -19.23 -48.80
CA ASN A 103 -8.64 -18.21 -48.78
C ASN A 103 -9.50 -18.29 -47.51
N VAL A 104 -9.90 -19.48 -47.07
CA VAL A 104 -10.70 -19.68 -45.85
C VAL A 104 -9.91 -19.29 -44.58
N ALA A 105 -8.59 -19.51 -44.54
CA ALA A 105 -7.76 -19.16 -43.39
C ALA A 105 -7.66 -17.63 -43.14
N LEU A 106 -7.83 -16.79 -44.16
CA LEU A 106 -7.81 -15.32 -44.03
C LEU A 106 -8.97 -14.74 -43.20
N TYR A 107 -9.96 -15.58 -42.88
CA TYR A 107 -11.20 -15.21 -42.18
C TYR A 107 -11.36 -15.92 -40.83
N ALA A 108 -10.28 -16.46 -40.23
CA ALA A 108 -10.35 -17.18 -38.96
C ALA A 108 -10.90 -16.34 -37.77
N ASP A 109 -10.74 -15.02 -37.78
CA ASP A 109 -11.39 -14.10 -36.81
C ASP A 109 -12.78 -13.61 -37.28
N TYR A 110 -13.25 -14.02 -38.46
CA TYR A 110 -14.50 -13.57 -39.09
C TYR A 110 -15.37 -14.78 -39.44
N ALA A 111 -15.72 -15.58 -38.42
CA ALA A 111 -16.35 -16.89 -38.59
C ALA A 111 -17.56 -16.89 -39.54
N LYS A 112 -18.40 -15.84 -39.54
CA LYS A 112 -19.54 -15.74 -40.48
C LYS A 112 -19.13 -15.66 -41.96
N ILE A 113 -18.06 -14.92 -42.26
CA ILE A 113 -17.49 -14.83 -43.62
C ILE A 113 -16.84 -16.17 -43.96
N GLN A 114 -16.07 -16.74 -43.03
CA GLN A 114 -15.40 -18.03 -43.17
C GLN A 114 -16.38 -19.16 -43.50
N SER A 115 -17.51 -19.24 -42.78
CA SER A 115 -18.56 -20.26 -42.92
C SER A 115 -19.29 -20.15 -44.26
N THR A 116 -19.61 -18.91 -44.66
CA THR A 116 -20.22 -18.61 -45.97
C THR A 116 -19.30 -19.03 -47.11
N LEU A 117 -18.01 -18.67 -47.03
CA LEU A 117 -17.00 -19.02 -48.03
C LEU A 117 -16.75 -20.54 -48.10
N SER A 118 -16.64 -21.22 -46.95
CA SER A 118 -16.49 -22.68 -46.87
C SER A 118 -17.68 -23.42 -47.50
N THR A 119 -18.90 -22.91 -47.32
CA THR A 119 -20.11 -23.45 -47.97
C THR A 119 -20.06 -23.29 -49.49
N ALA A 120 -19.51 -22.18 -49.99
CA ALA A 120 -19.31 -21.98 -51.44
C ALA A 120 -18.27 -22.96 -52.01
N TYR A 121 -17.14 -23.18 -51.31
CA TYR A 121 -16.15 -24.19 -51.70
C TYR A 121 -16.73 -25.61 -51.72
N MET A 122 -17.48 -26.00 -50.69
CA MET A 122 -18.17 -27.30 -50.64
C MET A 122 -19.15 -27.47 -51.80
N THR A 123 -19.92 -26.43 -52.15
CA THR A 123 -20.86 -26.44 -53.28
C THR A 123 -20.12 -26.60 -54.62
N ALA A 124 -19.02 -25.84 -54.81
CA ALA A 124 -18.17 -25.93 -55.98
C ALA A 124 -17.52 -27.31 -56.13
N LYS A 125 -17.08 -27.91 -55.02
CA LYS A 125 -16.54 -29.27 -54.98
C LYS A 125 -17.57 -30.31 -55.41
N THR A 126 -18.79 -30.25 -54.89
CA THR A 126 -19.90 -31.12 -55.34
C THR A 126 -20.19 -30.96 -56.84
N ALA A 127 -20.09 -29.74 -57.39
CA ALA A 127 -20.23 -29.52 -58.83
C ALA A 127 -19.06 -30.09 -59.64
N SER A 128 -17.82 -30.00 -59.14
CA SER A 128 -16.63 -30.56 -59.79
C SER A 128 -16.56 -32.09 -59.76
N GLU A 129 -17.10 -32.72 -58.71
CA GLU A 129 -17.16 -34.17 -58.55
C GLU A 129 -18.30 -34.82 -59.36
N ASN A 130 -19.29 -34.04 -59.82
CA ASN A 130 -20.39 -34.55 -60.64
C ASN A 130 -19.91 -34.94 -62.06
N THR A 131 -19.92 -36.24 -62.34
CA THR A 131 -19.54 -36.82 -63.63
C THR A 131 -20.46 -36.41 -64.79
N ASN A 132 -21.72 -36.08 -64.48
CA ASN A 132 -22.75 -35.67 -65.44
C ASN A 132 -22.90 -34.14 -65.55
N ALA A 133 -22.01 -33.35 -64.92
CA ALA A 133 -22.03 -31.90 -65.02
C ALA A 133 -21.81 -31.44 -66.47
N THR A 134 -22.68 -30.56 -66.97
CA THR A 134 -22.49 -29.92 -68.28
C THR A 134 -21.42 -28.84 -68.25
N LEU A 135 -21.00 -28.36 -69.42
CA LEU A 135 -20.08 -27.22 -69.55
C LEU A 135 -20.62 -25.97 -68.82
N GLU A 136 -21.93 -25.75 -68.88
CA GLU A 136 -22.58 -24.60 -68.24
C GLU A 136 -22.64 -24.75 -66.72
N ASN A 137 -22.86 -25.97 -66.21
CA ASN A 137 -22.79 -26.26 -64.77
C ASN A 137 -21.40 -25.92 -64.20
N LEU A 138 -20.32 -26.31 -64.88
CA LEU A 138 -18.96 -26.10 -64.40
C LEU A 138 -18.53 -24.63 -64.51
N ARG A 139 -18.92 -23.93 -65.59
CA ARG A 139 -18.70 -22.48 -65.73
C ARG A 139 -19.47 -21.70 -64.68
N SER A 140 -20.76 -21.99 -64.50
CA SER A 140 -21.60 -21.38 -63.45
C SER A 140 -20.99 -21.59 -62.06
N ALA A 141 -20.60 -22.82 -61.70
CA ALA A 141 -19.96 -23.11 -60.42
C ALA A 141 -18.63 -22.35 -60.22
N SER A 142 -17.81 -22.19 -61.27
CA SER A 142 -16.57 -21.43 -61.22
C SER A 142 -16.85 -19.94 -60.96
N THR A 143 -17.80 -19.35 -61.70
CA THR A 143 -18.22 -17.96 -61.51
C THR A 143 -18.84 -17.73 -60.13
N THR A 144 -19.66 -18.65 -59.63
CA THR A 144 -20.25 -18.57 -58.29
C THR A 144 -19.18 -18.63 -57.20
N LEU A 145 -18.19 -19.54 -57.31
CA LEU A 145 -17.11 -19.62 -56.33
C LEU A 145 -16.22 -18.36 -56.36
N GLN A 146 -15.84 -17.87 -57.54
CA GLN A 146 -15.07 -16.61 -57.66
C GLN A 146 -15.84 -15.44 -57.05
N THR A 147 -17.15 -15.31 -57.35
CA THR A 147 -18.01 -14.28 -56.76
C THR A 147 -18.07 -14.38 -55.23
N ALA A 148 -18.06 -15.59 -54.66
CA ALA A 148 -18.04 -15.79 -53.21
C ALA A 148 -16.68 -15.41 -52.57
N ILE A 149 -15.57 -15.67 -53.26
CA ILE A 149 -14.22 -15.25 -52.84
C ILE A 149 -14.12 -13.71 -52.84
N ASP A 150 -14.53 -13.07 -53.93
CA ASP A 150 -14.49 -11.60 -54.07
C ASP A 150 -15.42 -10.93 -53.05
N LYS A 151 -16.61 -11.51 -52.82
CA LYS A 151 -17.54 -11.05 -51.79
C LYS A 151 -16.96 -11.19 -50.38
N ALA A 152 -16.24 -12.27 -50.07
CA ALA A 152 -15.60 -12.43 -48.76
C ALA A 152 -14.56 -11.33 -48.49
N VAL A 153 -13.83 -10.89 -49.53
CA VAL A 153 -12.90 -9.75 -49.44
C VAL A 153 -13.66 -8.44 -49.18
N SER A 154 -14.75 -8.17 -49.93
CA SER A 154 -15.58 -6.99 -49.73
C SER A 154 -16.17 -6.95 -48.32
N ASP A 155 -16.84 -8.02 -47.90
CA ASP A 155 -17.54 -8.11 -46.61
C ASP A 155 -16.59 -7.88 -45.42
N LYS A 156 -15.33 -8.32 -45.53
CA LYS A 156 -14.28 -8.06 -44.52
C LYS A 156 -13.84 -6.60 -44.51
N ASN A 157 -13.66 -5.99 -45.68
CA ASN A 157 -13.30 -4.57 -45.78
C ASN A 157 -14.44 -3.68 -45.25
N ASP A 158 -15.68 -3.97 -45.63
CA ASP A 158 -16.88 -3.26 -45.17
C ASP A 158 -17.06 -3.39 -43.65
N PHE A 159 -16.92 -4.61 -43.11
CA PHE A 159 -16.92 -4.84 -41.66
C PHE A 159 -15.85 -4.01 -40.96
N ASN A 160 -14.62 -4.03 -41.47
CA ASN A 160 -13.48 -3.34 -40.85
C ASN A 160 -13.63 -1.82 -40.87
N ASN A 161 -14.13 -1.26 -41.97
CA ASN A 161 -14.40 0.17 -42.09
C ASN A 161 -15.53 0.62 -41.14
N GLN A 162 -16.58 -0.19 -40.98
CA GLN A 162 -17.69 0.09 -40.08
C GLN A 162 -17.33 -0.10 -38.59
N ASN A 163 -16.36 -0.99 -38.28
CA ASN A 163 -16.04 -1.41 -36.91
C ASN A 163 -14.56 -1.17 -36.54
N ALA A 164 -13.90 -0.17 -37.12
CA ALA A 164 -12.45 0.06 -36.98
C ALA A 164 -11.97 0.08 -35.50
N ASP A 165 -12.75 0.69 -34.62
CA ASP A 165 -12.51 0.74 -33.17
C ASP A 165 -12.51 -0.65 -32.51
N LEU A 166 -13.39 -1.55 -32.96
CA LEU A 166 -13.47 -2.93 -32.51
C LEU A 166 -12.30 -3.76 -33.06
N VAL A 167 -11.97 -3.61 -34.35
CA VAL A 167 -10.85 -4.27 -35.01
C VAL A 167 -9.53 -3.95 -34.28
N SER A 168 -9.30 -2.68 -33.98
CA SER A 168 -8.13 -2.21 -33.24
C SER A 168 -8.08 -2.79 -31.82
N ALA A 169 -9.18 -2.73 -31.07
CA ALA A 169 -9.25 -3.25 -29.71
C ALA A 169 -9.08 -4.78 -29.65
N TYR A 170 -9.68 -5.52 -30.59
CA TYR A 170 -9.59 -6.98 -30.69
C TYR A 170 -8.17 -7.43 -31.09
N THR A 171 -7.54 -6.73 -32.03
CA THR A 171 -6.13 -6.99 -32.42
C THR A 171 -5.21 -6.77 -31.21
N SER A 172 -5.38 -5.66 -30.50
CA SER A 172 -4.64 -5.37 -29.26
C SER A 172 -4.83 -6.46 -28.20
N LEU A 173 -6.06 -6.94 -28.00
CA LEU A 173 -6.38 -8.03 -27.07
C LEU A 173 -5.67 -9.33 -27.45
N LYS A 174 -5.65 -9.66 -28.75
CA LYS A 174 -5.01 -10.86 -29.30
C LYS A 174 -3.49 -10.86 -29.09
N ASP A 175 -2.86 -9.69 -29.11
CA ASP A 175 -1.46 -9.51 -28.72
C ASP A 175 -1.27 -9.57 -27.20
N ALA A 176 -2.12 -8.89 -26.42
CA ALA A 176 -2.04 -8.87 -24.96
C ALA A 176 -2.18 -10.26 -24.32
N VAL A 177 -3.02 -11.14 -24.86
CA VAL A 177 -3.21 -12.51 -24.33
C VAL A 177 -1.94 -13.37 -24.42
N LYS A 178 -0.99 -13.06 -25.32
CA LYS A 178 0.28 -13.80 -25.46
C LYS A 178 1.14 -13.77 -24.19
N SER A 179 0.91 -12.82 -23.28
CA SER A 179 1.63 -12.73 -22.01
C SER A 179 1.15 -13.68 -20.90
N GLU A 180 0.06 -14.41 -21.11
CA GLU A 180 -0.61 -15.21 -20.05
C GLU A 180 0.35 -16.11 -19.27
N THR A 181 1.13 -16.95 -19.96
CA THR A 181 2.05 -17.90 -19.31
C THR A 181 3.07 -17.16 -18.45
N THR A 182 3.68 -16.10 -18.98
CA THR A 182 4.71 -15.31 -18.28
C THR A 182 4.14 -14.52 -17.10
N ASN A 183 2.92 -14.00 -17.21
CA ASN A 183 2.28 -13.26 -16.13
C ASN A 183 1.76 -14.18 -15.01
N LEU A 184 1.34 -15.41 -15.32
CA LEU A 184 0.91 -16.38 -14.31
C LEU A 184 2.10 -17.12 -13.66
N GLU A 185 3.29 -17.07 -14.29
CA GLU A 185 4.52 -17.60 -13.72
C GLU A 185 4.97 -16.82 -12.47
N GLY A 186 5.46 -17.54 -11.46
CA GLY A 186 5.86 -16.97 -10.17
C GLY A 186 4.71 -16.52 -9.25
N LEU A 187 3.44 -16.61 -9.68
CA LEU A 187 2.27 -16.32 -8.83
C LEU A 187 1.79 -17.52 -7.99
N SER A 188 2.70 -18.41 -7.61
CA SER A 188 2.38 -19.58 -6.77
C SER A 188 2.39 -19.31 -5.27
N ASP A 189 2.95 -18.17 -4.84
CA ASP A 189 2.95 -17.75 -3.45
C ASP A 189 1.55 -17.34 -2.96
N ALA A 190 1.23 -17.64 -1.71
CA ALA A 190 -0.04 -17.27 -1.09
C ALA A 190 -0.29 -15.75 -1.09
N ASN A 191 0.77 -14.95 -0.94
CA ASN A 191 0.72 -13.49 -1.00
C ASN A 191 0.14 -12.98 -2.34
N TYR A 192 0.33 -13.72 -3.43
CA TYR A 192 -0.05 -13.31 -4.79
C TYR A 192 -1.40 -13.85 -5.26
N THR A 193 -2.16 -14.52 -4.39
CA THR A 193 -3.45 -15.17 -4.74
C THR A 193 -4.39 -14.22 -5.45
N ALA A 194 -4.58 -12.99 -4.95
CA ALA A 194 -5.47 -12.02 -5.58
C ALA A 194 -4.98 -11.54 -6.97
N ILE A 195 -3.66 -11.41 -7.16
CA ILE A 195 -3.06 -11.09 -8.47
C ILE A 195 -3.39 -12.20 -9.48
N LYS A 196 -3.16 -13.46 -9.07
CA LYS A 196 -3.40 -14.66 -9.87
C LYS A 196 -4.87 -14.81 -10.24
N ASP A 197 -5.78 -14.65 -9.28
CA ASP A 197 -7.22 -14.85 -9.49
C ASP A 197 -7.79 -13.78 -10.43
N ASN A 198 -7.38 -12.52 -10.27
CA ASN A 198 -7.75 -11.44 -11.19
C ASN A 198 -7.20 -11.71 -12.60
N LEU A 199 -5.90 -12.04 -12.74
CA LEU A 199 -5.32 -12.35 -14.05
C LEU A 199 -6.02 -13.52 -14.73
N THR A 200 -6.21 -14.64 -14.02
CA THR A 200 -6.92 -15.82 -14.52
C THR A 200 -8.32 -15.47 -15.00
N THR A 201 -9.04 -14.63 -14.24
CA THR A 201 -10.38 -14.14 -14.61
C THR A 201 -10.35 -13.31 -15.91
N TYR A 202 -9.39 -12.40 -16.05
CA TYR A 202 -9.30 -11.53 -17.23
C TYR A 202 -8.77 -12.26 -18.47
N TYR A 203 -7.81 -13.18 -18.36
CA TYR A 203 -7.42 -14.06 -19.45
C TYR A 203 -8.55 -15.01 -19.87
N GLY A 204 -9.34 -15.53 -18.92
CA GLY A 204 -10.56 -16.29 -19.22
C GLY A 204 -11.58 -15.48 -20.03
N LYS A 205 -11.86 -14.24 -19.62
CA LYS A 205 -12.70 -13.31 -20.40
C LYS A 205 -12.14 -13.04 -21.80
N ALA A 206 -10.83 -12.83 -21.90
CA ALA A 206 -10.17 -12.59 -23.18
C ALA A 206 -10.27 -13.79 -24.13
N LYS A 207 -10.02 -15.00 -23.62
CA LYS A 207 -10.18 -16.25 -24.37
C LYS A 207 -11.60 -16.42 -24.89
N ASN A 208 -12.61 -16.17 -24.05
CA ASN A 208 -14.01 -16.26 -24.49
C ASN A 208 -14.33 -15.28 -25.64
N ILE A 209 -13.81 -14.05 -25.60
CA ILE A 209 -13.95 -13.07 -26.69
C ILE A 209 -13.24 -13.57 -27.97
N LEU A 210 -12.00 -14.03 -27.85
CA LEU A 210 -11.22 -14.51 -29.01
C LEU A 210 -11.80 -15.81 -29.61
N THR A 211 -12.39 -16.69 -28.79
CA THR A 211 -13.07 -17.92 -29.25
C THR A 211 -14.40 -17.62 -29.93
N ALA A 212 -15.15 -16.59 -29.50
CA ALA A 212 -16.34 -16.14 -30.21
C ALA A 212 -16.00 -15.54 -31.60
N THR A 213 -14.76 -15.07 -31.79
CA THR A 213 -14.24 -14.33 -32.95
C THR A 213 -14.75 -12.88 -33.05
N LEU A 214 -14.13 -12.09 -33.93
CA LEU A 214 -14.46 -10.68 -34.16
C LEU A 214 -15.78 -10.52 -34.93
N TYR A 215 -16.09 -11.43 -35.85
CA TYR A 215 -17.41 -11.50 -36.52
C TYR A 215 -17.99 -12.93 -36.44
N PRO A 216 -18.66 -13.29 -35.32
CA PRO A 216 -19.17 -14.63 -35.07
C PRO A 216 -20.22 -15.07 -36.09
N GLU A 217 -20.41 -16.38 -36.30
CA GLU A 217 -21.42 -16.94 -37.22
C GLU A 217 -22.84 -16.43 -36.95
N SER A 218 -23.21 -16.23 -35.68
CA SER A 218 -24.49 -15.65 -35.27
C SER A 218 -24.70 -14.21 -35.78
N GLY A 219 -23.61 -13.50 -36.09
CA GLY A 219 -23.59 -12.07 -36.39
C GLY A 219 -23.55 -11.14 -35.16
N GLU A 220 -23.58 -11.68 -33.94
CA GLU A 220 -23.54 -10.89 -32.70
C GLU A 220 -22.10 -10.45 -32.37
N ILE A 221 -21.69 -9.27 -32.87
CA ILE A 221 -20.33 -8.77 -32.69
C ILE A 221 -19.96 -8.49 -31.21
N PRO A 222 -18.70 -8.70 -30.78
CA PRO A 222 -18.24 -8.31 -29.46
C PRO A 222 -18.39 -6.80 -29.21
N LYS A 223 -18.79 -6.42 -27.98
CA LYS A 223 -18.91 -4.99 -27.61
C LYS A 223 -17.52 -4.37 -27.40
N VAL A 224 -17.25 -3.27 -28.10
CA VAL A 224 -15.97 -2.52 -28.06
C VAL A 224 -15.49 -2.27 -26.62
N ASP A 225 -16.38 -1.78 -25.74
CA ASP A 225 -16.01 -1.45 -24.36
C ASP A 225 -15.62 -2.70 -23.54
N ALA A 226 -16.27 -3.84 -23.78
CA ALA A 226 -15.91 -5.09 -23.12
C ALA A 226 -14.51 -5.57 -23.55
N VAL A 227 -14.19 -5.46 -24.84
CA VAL A 227 -12.85 -5.76 -25.39
C VAL A 227 -11.81 -4.81 -24.79
N LYS A 228 -12.08 -3.49 -24.80
CA LYS A 228 -11.19 -2.46 -24.24
C LYS A 228 -10.95 -2.66 -22.74
N VAL A 229 -11.99 -2.93 -21.93
CA VAL A 229 -11.85 -3.18 -20.48
C VAL A 229 -10.95 -4.39 -20.20
N VAL A 230 -11.12 -5.49 -20.92
CA VAL A 230 -10.29 -6.69 -20.74
C VAL A 230 -8.85 -6.45 -21.20
N ASN A 231 -8.67 -5.83 -22.37
CA ASN A 231 -7.35 -5.50 -22.90
C ASN A 231 -6.57 -4.55 -21.98
N ASN A 232 -7.24 -3.52 -21.45
CA ASN A 232 -6.63 -2.54 -20.56
C ASN A 232 -6.17 -3.18 -19.24
N PHE A 233 -6.93 -4.13 -18.68
CA PHE A 233 -6.50 -4.85 -17.47
C PHE A 233 -5.24 -5.68 -17.74
N ILE A 234 -5.22 -6.48 -18.80
CA ILE A 234 -4.06 -7.34 -19.14
C ILE A 234 -2.83 -6.48 -19.47
N THR A 235 -3.00 -5.42 -20.26
CA THR A 235 -1.91 -4.50 -20.61
C THR A 235 -1.37 -3.77 -19.37
N ASN A 236 -2.24 -3.35 -18.45
CA ASN A 236 -1.81 -2.74 -17.19
C ASN A 236 -1.04 -3.74 -16.31
N ALA A 237 -1.44 -5.02 -16.29
CA ALA A 237 -0.72 -6.07 -15.59
C ALA A 237 0.67 -6.32 -16.18
N ASN A 238 0.79 -6.41 -17.51
CA ASN A 238 2.08 -6.55 -18.21
C ASN A 238 3.11 -5.50 -17.77
N SER A 239 2.66 -4.27 -17.48
CA SER A 239 3.52 -3.17 -17.06
C SER A 239 3.77 -3.06 -15.54
N ASN A 240 2.93 -3.68 -14.69
CA ASN A 240 2.92 -3.40 -13.25
C ASN A 240 2.97 -4.64 -12.34
N ILE A 241 3.02 -5.86 -12.88
CA ILE A 241 2.97 -7.10 -12.08
C ILE A 241 4.02 -7.17 -10.96
N GLU A 242 5.24 -6.68 -11.18
CA GLU A 242 6.28 -6.62 -10.15
C GLU A 242 5.98 -5.57 -9.06
N GLN A 243 5.33 -4.45 -9.41
CA GLN A 243 4.86 -3.48 -8.40
C GLN A 243 3.74 -4.08 -7.54
N TRP A 244 2.87 -4.89 -8.16
CA TRP A 244 1.79 -5.60 -7.45
C TRP A 244 2.36 -6.65 -6.48
N LYS A 245 3.33 -7.46 -6.92
CA LYS A 245 4.07 -8.39 -6.05
C LYS A 245 4.75 -7.67 -4.89
N ASN A 246 5.48 -6.58 -5.17
CA ASN A 246 6.16 -5.79 -4.15
C ASN A 246 5.20 -5.17 -3.12
N ASN A 247 4.01 -4.72 -3.53
CA ASN A 247 2.97 -4.25 -2.61
C ASN A 247 2.40 -5.40 -1.76
N ALA A 248 2.11 -6.55 -2.36
CA ALA A 248 1.61 -7.71 -1.63
C ALA A 248 2.62 -8.20 -0.56
N ASN A 249 3.91 -8.26 -0.91
CA ASN A 249 4.98 -8.60 0.03
C ASN A 249 5.15 -7.53 1.12
N MET A 250 5.16 -6.23 0.77
CA MET A 250 5.24 -5.15 1.75
C MET A 250 4.12 -5.23 2.80
N LEU A 251 2.91 -5.60 2.39
CA LEU A 251 1.78 -5.77 3.30
C LEU A 251 1.88 -7.05 4.14
N SER A 252 2.49 -8.13 3.63
CA SER A 252 2.59 -9.44 4.28
C SER A 252 3.79 -9.56 5.22
N ASP A 253 4.96 -9.09 4.79
CA ASP A 253 6.21 -9.15 5.55
C ASP A 253 6.41 -7.93 6.47
N SER A 254 5.57 -6.89 6.30
CA SER A 254 5.66 -5.62 7.03
C SER A 254 4.30 -4.87 6.98
N PHE A 255 4.32 -3.55 6.84
CA PHE A 255 3.14 -2.70 6.74
C PHE A 255 3.37 -1.52 5.79
N LEU A 256 2.28 -0.97 5.26
CA LEU A 256 2.24 0.34 4.62
C LEU A 256 1.97 1.43 5.68
N LYS A 257 2.91 2.36 5.86
CA LYS A 257 2.73 3.56 6.70
C LYS A 257 2.03 4.67 5.91
N LYS A 258 1.08 5.33 6.57
CA LYS A 258 0.32 6.49 6.07
C LYS A 258 0.37 7.58 7.14
N THR A 259 1.37 8.45 7.02
CA THR A 259 1.52 9.65 7.85
C THR A 259 0.29 10.55 7.69
N LEU A 260 -0.19 11.16 8.78
CA LEU A 260 -1.33 12.06 8.69
C LEU A 260 -0.98 13.34 7.94
N ASP A 261 -1.82 13.66 6.97
CA ASP A 261 -1.72 14.86 6.13
C ASP A 261 -2.89 15.80 6.45
N LYS A 262 -2.58 17.08 6.70
CA LYS A 262 -3.57 18.10 7.02
C LYS A 262 -4.53 18.36 5.84
N GLU A 263 -4.09 18.16 4.60
CA GLU A 263 -4.92 18.38 3.41
C GLU A 263 -6.01 17.31 3.23
N GLN A 264 -5.87 16.16 3.87
CA GLN A 264 -6.82 15.05 3.85
C GLN A 264 -7.95 15.16 4.90
N LEU A 265 -7.99 16.27 5.64
CA LEU A 265 -8.97 16.58 6.67
C LEU A 265 -10.03 17.55 6.13
N THR A 266 -11.28 17.10 5.96
CA THR A 266 -12.38 17.99 5.60
C THR A 266 -12.83 18.76 6.84
N SER A 267 -12.54 20.07 6.93
CA SER A 267 -12.86 20.87 8.12
C SER A 267 -13.19 22.32 7.76
N ASN A 268 -14.32 22.82 8.29
CA ASN A 268 -14.72 24.22 8.22
C ASN A 268 -14.21 25.05 9.43
N ALA A 269 -13.56 24.43 10.41
CA ALA A 269 -12.99 25.11 11.58
C ALA A 269 -11.58 25.66 11.29
N GLU A 270 -11.21 26.78 11.92
CA GLU A 270 -9.85 27.31 11.86
C GLU A 270 -8.83 26.28 12.37
N LEU A 271 -7.95 25.83 11.48
CA LEU A 271 -7.04 24.73 11.72
C LEU A 271 -5.82 25.14 12.55
N GLN A 272 -6.03 25.33 13.86
CA GLN A 272 -4.98 25.69 14.81
C GLN A 272 -4.26 24.44 15.34
N GLN A 273 -2.95 24.61 15.57
CA GLN A 273 -2.05 23.62 16.18
C GLN A 273 -1.61 24.12 17.60
N PRO A 274 -1.04 23.28 18.49
CA PRO A 274 -0.59 23.69 19.84
C PRO A 274 0.71 24.49 19.89
N ALA A 275 0.75 25.63 20.60
CA ALA A 275 1.82 26.65 20.48
C ALA A 275 3.28 26.13 20.53
N ASN A 276 3.58 25.12 21.36
CA ASN A 276 4.84 24.37 21.27
C ASN A 276 4.61 23.04 20.53
N TYR A 277 4.80 23.03 19.22
CA TYR A 277 4.66 21.85 18.39
C TYR A 277 5.73 20.76 18.64
N SER A 278 6.63 20.87 19.64
CA SER A 278 7.54 19.75 19.98
C SER A 278 6.79 18.54 20.53
N PHE A 279 5.75 18.80 21.32
CA PHE A 279 4.92 17.78 21.92
C PHE A 279 3.48 18.02 21.49
N VAL A 280 3.06 17.17 20.57
CA VAL A 280 1.77 17.21 19.87
C VAL A 280 0.71 16.33 20.55
N ALA A 281 0.99 15.87 21.77
CA ALA A 281 0.04 15.22 22.66
C ALA A 281 0.55 15.32 24.11
N TYR A 282 -0.39 15.37 25.05
CA TYR A 282 -0.13 15.56 26.48
C TYR A 282 -0.83 14.50 27.33
N ASN A 283 -0.30 14.23 28.53
CA ASN A 283 -0.90 13.31 29.50
C ASN A 283 -1.95 13.99 30.41
N GLN A 284 -2.51 15.12 29.96
CA GLN A 284 -3.41 16.01 30.69
C GLN A 284 -4.56 16.49 29.79
N ASP A 285 -5.68 16.84 30.39
CA ASP A 285 -6.87 17.34 29.69
C ASP A 285 -6.55 18.61 28.87
N ILE A 286 -6.82 18.56 27.57
CA ILE A 286 -6.63 19.70 26.67
C ILE A 286 -7.95 20.45 26.55
N THR A 287 -8.05 21.61 27.20
CA THR A 287 -9.29 22.39 27.27
C THR A 287 -9.54 23.29 26.06
N ASN A 288 -8.52 23.61 25.25
CA ASN A 288 -8.64 24.51 24.12
C ASN A 288 -9.43 23.88 22.95
N PRO A 289 -10.61 24.42 22.56
CA PRO A 289 -11.43 23.84 21.50
C PRO A 289 -10.89 24.08 20.08
N THR A 290 -9.87 24.92 19.88
CA THR A 290 -9.38 25.25 18.52
C THR A 290 -8.37 24.27 17.95
N TYR A 291 -7.85 23.33 18.74
CA TYR A 291 -6.87 22.35 18.25
C TYR A 291 -7.55 21.29 17.38
N ASN A 292 -7.08 21.14 16.15
CA ASN A 292 -7.61 20.15 15.21
C ASN A 292 -6.51 19.21 14.65
N PHE A 293 -5.38 19.76 14.23
CA PHE A 293 -4.22 18.99 13.76
C PHE A 293 -2.95 19.45 14.48
N ALA A 294 -1.93 18.60 14.55
CA ALA A 294 -0.58 18.99 14.98
C ALA A 294 0.48 18.07 14.37
N LYS A 295 1.59 18.62 13.85
CA LYS A 295 2.80 17.86 13.47
C LYS A 295 3.99 18.29 14.32
N ARG A 296 4.82 17.33 14.74
CA ARG A 296 5.98 17.59 15.61
C ARG A 296 7.02 18.50 14.93
N VAL A 297 7.57 19.45 15.68
CA VAL A 297 8.73 20.27 15.27
C VAL A 297 9.90 20.17 16.25
N VAL A 298 11.10 20.48 15.76
CA VAL A 298 12.34 20.65 16.53
C VAL A 298 12.66 22.14 16.66
N TRP A 299 13.28 22.54 17.77
CA TRP A 299 13.71 23.92 18.02
C TRP A 299 15.23 24.05 18.09
N LYS A 300 15.73 25.21 17.69
CA LYS A 300 17.12 25.66 17.84
C LYS A 300 17.16 27.01 18.60
N PRO A 301 18.30 27.42 19.19
CA PRO A 301 18.46 28.79 19.67
C PRO A 301 18.30 29.79 18.51
N GLN A 302 17.76 30.97 18.80
CA GLN A 302 17.82 32.08 17.87
C GLN A 302 19.24 32.67 17.90
N GLU A 303 19.84 32.85 16.72
CA GLU A 303 21.15 33.49 16.60
C GLU A 303 21.16 34.88 17.25
N GLY A 304 22.23 35.17 18.00
CA GLY A 304 22.37 36.41 18.76
C GLY A 304 21.47 36.55 20.00
N ARG A 305 20.64 35.55 20.36
CA ARG A 305 19.74 35.61 21.54
C ARG A 305 19.80 34.34 22.40
N SER A 306 20.52 34.41 23.52
CA SER A 306 20.79 33.28 24.43
C SER A 306 19.57 32.67 25.14
N SER A 307 18.40 33.31 25.07
CA SER A 307 17.17 32.86 25.74
C SER A 307 15.95 32.76 24.82
N THR A 308 16.12 32.90 23.51
CA THR A 308 15.03 32.78 22.52
C THR A 308 15.25 31.57 21.63
N TYR A 309 14.17 30.86 21.32
CA TYR A 309 14.19 29.66 20.48
C TYR A 309 13.30 29.88 19.25
N VAL A 310 13.71 29.31 18.13
CA VAL A 310 12.96 29.31 16.86
C VAL A 310 12.83 27.88 16.33
N PRO A 311 11.79 27.57 15.53
CA PRO A 311 11.71 26.28 14.85
C PRO A 311 12.94 26.04 13.97
N LEU A 312 13.37 24.80 13.89
CA LEU A 312 14.46 24.39 13.01
C LEU A 312 13.99 24.47 11.53
N GLU A 313 14.80 25.11 10.69
CA GLU A 313 14.55 25.17 9.24
C GLU A 313 14.76 23.78 8.60
N ASN A 314 14.08 23.52 7.48
CA ASN A 314 14.25 22.31 6.67
C ASN A 314 14.05 20.96 7.41
N GLN A 315 13.23 20.97 8.46
CA GLN A 315 12.99 19.83 9.36
C GLN A 315 12.03 18.73 8.81
N GLY A 316 11.72 18.72 7.51
CA GLY A 316 10.63 17.93 6.90
C GLY A 316 10.64 16.44 7.25
N ASP A 317 11.83 15.83 7.24
CA ASP A 317 12.07 14.39 7.40
C ASP A 317 12.59 13.99 8.79
N LEU A 318 12.73 14.96 9.71
CA LEU A 318 13.26 14.69 11.06
C LEU A 318 12.26 13.89 11.91
N THR A 319 10.97 14.11 11.70
CA THR A 319 9.89 13.46 12.43
C THR A 319 8.57 13.56 11.67
N ASP A 320 7.80 12.47 11.67
CA ASP A 320 6.49 12.36 11.06
C ASP A 320 5.36 12.19 12.09
N VAL A 321 5.67 12.36 13.38
CA VAL A 321 4.69 12.26 14.47
C VAL A 321 3.69 13.42 14.37
N SER A 322 2.45 13.06 14.09
CA SER A 322 1.32 13.98 14.00
C SER A 322 0.06 13.40 14.66
N TRP A 323 -0.85 14.28 15.01
CA TRP A 323 -2.14 13.95 15.60
C TRP A 323 -3.25 14.77 14.94
N ILE A 324 -4.37 14.11 14.65
CA ILE A 324 -5.67 14.76 14.59
C ILE A 324 -6.22 14.75 16.03
N TYR A 325 -6.56 15.93 16.53
CA TYR A 325 -7.13 16.14 17.86
C TYR A 325 -8.64 15.91 17.88
N SER A 326 -9.32 16.15 16.75
CA SER A 326 -10.78 16.13 16.69
C SER A 326 -11.27 15.86 15.27
N LEU A 327 -12.37 15.10 15.17
CA LEU A 327 -13.21 15.03 13.97
C LEU A 327 -14.61 15.60 14.27
N ALA A 328 -14.70 16.55 15.20
CA ALA A 328 -15.96 17.15 15.63
C ALA A 328 -16.49 18.18 14.63
N GLY A 329 -17.82 18.26 14.54
CA GLY A 329 -18.54 19.05 13.55
C GLY A 329 -19.22 18.15 12.53
N ASN A 330 -20.42 18.54 12.09
CA ASN A 330 -21.07 17.87 10.97
C ASN A 330 -20.13 17.96 9.75
N GLU A 331 -19.98 16.85 9.02
CA GLU A 331 -19.13 16.71 7.82
C GLU A 331 -17.61 16.70 8.04
N THR A 332 -17.11 16.80 9.29
CA THR A 332 -15.67 16.66 9.55
C THR A 332 -15.20 15.21 9.43
N LYS A 333 -14.22 14.97 8.55
CA LYS A 333 -13.73 13.64 8.19
C LYS A 333 -12.23 13.67 7.93
N TYR A 334 -11.59 12.50 8.05
CA TYR A 334 -10.24 12.26 7.56
C TYR A 334 -10.24 11.08 6.60
N SER A 335 -9.75 11.28 5.38
CA SER A 335 -9.83 10.27 4.32
C SER A 335 -8.47 10.00 3.68
N PHE A 336 -8.12 8.74 3.40
CA PHE A 336 -6.88 8.43 2.70
C PHE A 336 -7.01 7.19 1.81
N THR A 337 -6.11 7.07 0.85
CA THR A 337 -6.08 5.93 -0.09
C THR A 337 -4.81 5.11 0.03
N PHE A 338 -4.92 3.83 -0.33
CA PHE A 338 -3.80 2.89 -0.41
C PHE A 338 -4.02 1.86 -1.53
N ALA A 339 -2.94 1.28 -2.04
CA ALA A 339 -3.02 0.15 -2.96
C ALA A 339 -2.95 -1.16 -2.17
N ASN A 340 -3.79 -2.12 -2.54
CA ASN A 340 -3.74 -3.50 -2.08
C ASN A 340 -3.81 -4.45 -3.28
N TYR A 341 -2.76 -5.24 -3.47
CA TYR A 341 -2.72 -6.34 -4.43
C TYR A 341 -2.55 -7.70 -3.74
N GLY A 342 -2.55 -7.72 -2.40
CA GLY A 342 -2.51 -8.93 -1.57
C GLY A 342 -3.90 -9.45 -1.21
N THR A 343 -4.07 -9.90 0.03
CA THR A 343 -5.31 -10.52 0.53
C THR A 343 -6.52 -9.56 0.55
N THR A 344 -7.73 -10.13 0.50
CA THR A 344 -9.00 -9.38 0.65
C THR A 344 -9.31 -8.97 2.09
N THR A 345 -8.57 -9.51 3.07
CA THR A 345 -8.59 -9.12 4.48
C THR A 345 -7.26 -8.46 4.84
N GLY A 346 -7.31 -7.45 5.71
CA GLY A 346 -6.11 -6.82 6.28
C GLY A 346 -6.37 -6.23 7.66
N TYR A 347 -5.35 -5.61 8.23
CA TYR A 347 -5.35 -5.02 9.56
C TYR A 347 -4.92 -3.56 9.49
N LEU A 348 -5.74 -2.68 10.05
CA LEU A 348 -5.47 -1.26 10.21
C LEU A 348 -5.10 -0.96 11.66
N TYR A 349 -4.03 -0.22 11.86
CA TYR A 349 -3.55 0.22 13.17
C TYR A 349 -3.32 1.74 13.18
N PHE A 350 -3.52 2.35 14.34
CA PHE A 350 -3.13 3.74 14.61
C PHE A 350 -3.01 3.97 16.13
N PRO A 351 -2.13 4.86 16.60
CA PRO A 351 -2.13 5.27 17.99
C PRO A 351 -3.35 6.17 18.27
N TYR A 352 -3.97 6.01 19.44
CA TYR A 352 -5.13 6.79 19.88
C TYR A 352 -5.11 7.10 21.38
N LYS A 353 -5.77 8.20 21.77
CA LYS A 353 -6.00 8.62 23.17
C LYS A 353 -7.18 9.59 23.28
N SER A 354 -7.69 9.86 24.50
CA SER A 354 -8.70 10.91 24.71
C SER A 354 -8.07 12.31 24.74
N VAL A 355 -8.83 13.35 24.38
CA VAL A 355 -8.40 14.76 24.51
C VAL A 355 -8.61 15.24 25.95
N LYS A 356 -9.73 14.83 26.57
CA LYS A 356 -10.15 15.12 27.95
C LYS A 356 -10.68 13.87 28.62
N SER A 357 -10.67 13.88 29.95
CA SER A 357 -11.09 12.73 30.76
C SER A 357 -12.62 12.55 30.79
N SER A 358 -13.36 13.60 30.41
CA SER A 358 -14.83 13.61 30.30
C SER A 358 -15.37 13.29 28.90
N ASP A 359 -14.51 12.98 27.92
CA ASP A 359 -14.91 12.79 26.53
C ASP A 359 -15.72 11.50 26.34
N ASN A 360 -16.93 11.61 25.77
CA ASN A 360 -17.70 10.46 25.29
C ASN A 360 -17.16 10.06 23.89
N VAL A 361 -16.13 9.21 23.89
CA VAL A 361 -15.38 8.90 22.68
C VAL A 361 -16.11 7.91 21.77
N ALA A 362 -16.25 8.25 20.49
CA ALA A 362 -16.69 7.33 19.44
C ALA A 362 -16.02 7.65 18.10
N LEU A 363 -15.71 6.60 17.34
CA LEU A 363 -15.15 6.70 15.99
C LEU A 363 -15.82 5.65 15.09
N GLN A 364 -16.00 5.97 13.82
CA GLN A 364 -16.44 5.05 12.78
C GLN A 364 -15.60 5.22 11.52
N TYR A 365 -15.53 4.19 10.69
CA TYR A 365 -14.88 4.25 9.39
C TYR A 365 -15.81 3.75 8.28
N LYS A 366 -15.58 4.21 7.05
CA LYS A 366 -16.07 3.57 5.83
C LYS A 366 -14.89 3.06 5.04
N LEU A 367 -14.98 1.83 4.55
CA LEU A 367 -14.06 1.30 3.54
C LEU A 367 -14.74 1.39 2.17
N ASN A 368 -14.06 1.95 1.18
CA ASN A 368 -14.47 1.92 -0.24
C ASN A 368 -15.86 2.49 -0.54
N GLY A 369 -16.38 3.39 0.30
CA GLY A 369 -17.72 3.98 0.20
C GLY A 369 -18.86 3.12 0.78
N ALA A 370 -18.55 2.01 1.45
CA ALA A 370 -19.53 1.18 2.16
C ALA A 370 -20.17 1.92 3.34
N SER A 371 -21.17 1.28 3.97
CA SER A 371 -21.80 1.76 5.20
C SER A 371 -20.77 2.02 6.31
N PRO A 372 -20.98 3.00 7.20
CA PRO A 372 -20.11 3.23 8.35
C PRO A 372 -20.09 2.01 9.28
N VAL A 373 -18.89 1.62 9.70
CA VAL A 373 -18.64 0.59 10.72
C VAL A 373 -18.10 1.29 11.97
N SER A 374 -18.76 1.08 13.11
CA SER A 374 -18.31 1.60 14.41
C SER A 374 -17.02 0.93 14.87
N ILE A 375 -16.17 1.68 15.56
CA ILE A 375 -14.95 1.18 16.18
C ILE A 375 -15.20 1.08 17.68
N ASP A 376 -15.31 -0.15 18.18
CA ASP A 376 -15.66 -0.41 19.57
C ASP A 376 -14.47 -0.18 20.51
N PHE A 377 -14.64 0.72 21.47
CA PHE A 377 -13.70 1.01 22.55
C PHE A 377 -14.30 0.55 23.90
N ASN A 378 -14.10 -0.70 24.28
CA ASN A 378 -14.67 -1.28 25.49
C ASN A 378 -13.77 -1.11 26.72
N ASN A 379 -14.40 -1.03 27.90
CA ASN A 379 -13.73 -0.69 29.16
C ASN A 379 -12.92 -1.86 29.79
N SER A 380 -12.54 -2.87 29.01
CA SER A 380 -11.63 -3.95 29.43
C SER A 380 -10.31 -3.80 28.69
N ALA A 381 -9.21 -3.71 29.45
CA ALA A 381 -7.87 -3.61 28.91
C ALA A 381 -7.48 -4.94 28.23
N ILE A 382 -7.62 -5.00 26.91
CA ILE A 382 -7.02 -6.06 26.10
C ILE A 382 -5.58 -5.66 25.83
N SER A 383 -4.67 -6.10 26.71
CA SER A 383 -3.25 -6.14 26.38
C SER A 383 -3.02 -7.07 25.19
N PRO A 384 -2.14 -6.72 24.24
CA PRO A 384 -1.72 -7.64 23.19
C PRO A 384 -1.13 -8.93 23.78
N SER A 385 -1.79 -10.05 23.47
CA SER A 385 -1.34 -11.45 23.57
C SER A 385 -0.66 -11.94 24.88
N GLN A 386 -1.49 -12.41 25.82
CA GLN A 386 -1.19 -13.69 26.48
C GLN A 386 -1.78 -14.84 25.65
N GLU A 387 -1.00 -15.39 24.74
CA GLU A 387 -1.22 -16.78 24.30
C GLU A 387 -0.55 -17.70 25.32
N SER A 388 -1.33 -18.23 26.25
CA SER A 388 -0.88 -19.34 27.09
C SER A 388 -0.78 -20.60 26.24
N ALA A 389 0.44 -21.14 26.11
CA ALA A 389 0.65 -22.45 25.51
C ALA A 389 -0.16 -23.51 26.28
N SER A 390 -0.96 -24.28 25.57
CA SER A 390 -1.63 -25.46 26.10
C SER A 390 -0.79 -26.69 25.78
N ASP A 391 -0.24 -27.34 26.81
CA ASP A 391 0.09 -28.76 26.80
C ASP A 391 -0.03 -29.34 28.21
N ALA A 392 -0.21 -30.66 28.29
CA ALA A 392 -0.88 -31.34 29.40
C ALA A 392 -0.04 -31.56 30.67
N ASP A 393 -0.72 -31.66 31.82
CA ASP A 393 -0.85 -32.95 32.52
C ASP A 393 -2.12 -32.97 33.41
N GLY A 394 -2.65 -34.14 33.73
CA GLY A 394 -3.90 -34.31 34.46
C GLY A 394 -3.73 -34.71 35.93
N SER A 395 -4.59 -34.17 36.80
CA SER A 395 -5.09 -34.91 37.96
C SER A 395 -6.46 -34.38 38.38
N GLU A 396 -7.32 -35.30 38.80
CA GLU A 396 -8.71 -35.09 39.19
C GLU A 396 -8.82 -34.92 40.72
N VAL A 397 -9.99 -34.48 41.23
CA VAL A 397 -10.45 -34.56 42.64
C VAL A 397 -9.73 -33.62 43.66
N ALA A 398 -10.38 -32.89 44.58
CA ALA A 398 -11.79 -32.44 44.74
C ALA A 398 -11.89 -31.34 45.85
N THR A 399 -12.99 -30.55 45.83
CA THR A 399 -13.78 -29.97 46.96
C THR A 399 -13.09 -29.49 48.27
N THR A 400 -13.41 -28.35 48.89
CA THR A 400 -14.76 -27.80 49.24
C THR A 400 -14.71 -26.28 49.56
N ALA A 401 -15.84 -25.57 49.39
CA ALA A 401 -16.47 -24.54 50.27
C ALA A 401 -15.61 -23.43 50.97
N ASP A 402 -16.04 -22.18 51.17
CA ASP A 402 -17.31 -21.44 50.93
C ASP A 402 -17.05 -19.95 51.32
N ASP A 403 -17.92 -18.92 51.16
CA ASP A 403 -19.24 -18.69 50.54
C ASP A 403 -19.33 -17.19 50.13
N SER A 404 -20.40 -16.81 49.43
CA SER A 404 -21.00 -15.46 49.35
C SER A 404 -20.33 -14.44 48.39
N SER A 405 -21.06 -13.72 47.51
CA SER A 405 -22.53 -13.62 47.34
C SER A 405 -22.98 -13.18 45.93
N ALA A 406 -24.28 -13.37 45.67
CA ALA A 406 -25.15 -12.68 44.71
C ALA A 406 -24.92 -12.91 43.19
N LYS A 407 -25.72 -13.83 42.64
CA LYS A 407 -25.93 -14.08 41.21
C LYS A 407 -26.69 -12.93 40.54
N SER A 408 -26.40 -12.67 39.27
CA SER A 408 -27.45 -12.37 38.28
C SER A 408 -27.15 -13.08 36.97
N GLN A 409 -27.90 -14.14 36.67
CA GLN A 409 -27.84 -14.85 35.41
C GLN A 409 -28.75 -14.17 34.40
N VAL A 410 -28.22 -13.69 33.28
CA VAL A 410 -28.99 -13.69 32.02
C VAL A 410 -28.22 -14.46 30.97
N LYS A 411 -28.90 -15.50 30.50
CA LYS A 411 -28.51 -16.53 29.54
C LYS A 411 -28.11 -15.90 28.21
N ALA A 412 -27.03 -16.37 27.60
CA ALA A 412 -26.67 -16.01 26.24
C ALA A 412 -27.74 -16.51 25.26
N GLU A 413 -28.42 -15.58 24.57
CA GLU A 413 -29.28 -15.93 23.43
C GLU A 413 -28.53 -15.80 22.12
N LYS A 414 -28.46 -16.93 21.41
CA LYS A 414 -27.94 -17.05 20.05
C LYS A 414 -28.96 -16.46 19.08
N ALA A 415 -28.95 -15.15 18.89
CA ALA A 415 -29.71 -14.50 17.82
C ALA A 415 -28.93 -14.60 16.49
N SER A 416 -29.50 -15.33 15.53
CA SER A 416 -28.98 -15.44 14.16
C SER A 416 -29.71 -14.46 13.25
N SER A 417 -29.04 -13.41 12.80
CA SER A 417 -29.49 -12.59 11.67
C SER A 417 -28.28 -12.21 10.80
N THR A 418 -28.37 -12.56 9.53
CA THR A 418 -27.30 -12.43 8.52
C THR A 418 -27.24 -11.03 7.91
N SER A 419 -26.19 -10.25 8.19
CA SER A 419 -25.56 -9.30 7.22
C SER A 419 -24.42 -8.43 7.81
N ASP A 420 -23.56 -8.93 8.70
CA ASP A 420 -22.44 -8.15 9.24
C ASP A 420 -21.11 -8.91 9.17
N VAL A 421 -20.25 -8.54 8.21
CA VAL A 421 -18.88 -9.08 8.06
C VAL A 421 -17.85 -7.95 8.13
N SER A 422 -17.68 -7.42 9.34
CA SER A 422 -16.41 -6.86 9.81
C SER A 422 -16.41 -6.92 11.33
N ARG A 423 -15.81 -7.98 11.88
CA ARG A 423 -15.56 -8.08 13.32
C ARG A 423 -14.42 -7.12 13.67
N SER A 424 -14.76 -5.92 14.15
CA SER A 424 -13.77 -5.05 14.79
C SER A 424 -13.08 -5.85 15.90
N ALA A 425 -11.74 -5.80 15.99
CA ALA A 425 -11.10 -6.24 17.22
C ALA A 425 -11.53 -5.26 18.32
N VAL A 426 -11.74 -5.77 19.53
CA VAL A 426 -12.20 -4.94 20.65
C VAL A 426 -11.03 -4.07 21.10
N ASN A 427 -11.15 -2.76 20.93
CA ASN A 427 -10.15 -1.81 21.39
C ASN A 427 -10.44 -1.45 22.86
N SER A 428 -9.40 -1.11 23.61
CA SER A 428 -9.57 -0.67 25.00
C SER A 428 -10.11 0.77 25.05
N ALA A 429 -10.89 1.11 26.08
CA ALA A 429 -11.35 2.48 26.29
C ALA A 429 -10.16 3.47 26.31
N PRO A 430 -10.20 4.59 25.56
CA PRO A 430 -9.13 5.57 25.53
C PRO A 430 -9.02 6.30 26.88
N SER A 431 -7.81 6.72 27.24
CA SER A 431 -7.55 7.61 28.38
C SER A 431 -6.74 8.82 27.94
N VAL A 432 -6.62 9.81 28.83
CA VAL A 432 -5.84 11.03 28.58
C VAL A 432 -4.35 10.83 28.84
N ASP A 433 -4.00 9.93 29.75
CA ASP A 433 -2.63 9.74 30.26
C ASP A 433 -1.83 8.64 29.54
N GLU A 434 -2.46 7.94 28.59
CA GLU A 434 -1.90 6.82 27.83
C GLU A 434 -2.16 6.95 26.33
N ILE A 435 -1.23 6.47 25.51
CA ILE A 435 -1.40 6.23 24.09
C ILE A 435 -1.61 4.72 23.92
N LYS A 436 -2.74 4.34 23.35
CA LYS A 436 -3.08 2.97 22.99
C LYS A 436 -2.92 2.79 21.49
N VAL A 437 -2.82 1.56 20.99
CA VAL A 437 -2.78 1.28 19.54
C VAL A 437 -4.05 0.53 19.16
N ALA A 438 -4.80 1.08 18.20
CA ALA A 438 -6.01 0.45 17.70
C ALA A 438 -5.62 -0.71 16.76
N LYS A 439 -6.48 -1.72 16.67
CA LYS A 439 -6.40 -2.77 15.67
C LYS A 439 -7.79 -3.01 15.10
N ILE A 440 -7.94 -2.89 13.79
CA ILE A 440 -9.22 -3.05 13.09
C ILE A 440 -9.01 -4.04 11.96
N ILE A 441 -9.90 -5.05 11.87
CA ILE A 441 -9.91 -5.99 10.75
C ILE A 441 -10.68 -5.35 9.61
N LEU A 442 -9.98 -5.10 8.50
CA LEU A 442 -10.56 -4.65 7.25
C LEU A 442 -10.97 -5.87 6.42
N SER A 443 -12.25 -5.99 6.11
CA SER A 443 -12.81 -7.02 5.22
C SER A 443 -13.05 -6.41 3.83
N GLU A 444 -13.18 -7.23 2.78
CA GLU A 444 -13.58 -6.77 1.43
C GLU A 444 -12.63 -5.71 0.81
N LEU A 445 -11.33 -5.82 1.07
CA LEU A 445 -10.33 -5.03 0.35
C LEU A 445 -10.38 -5.33 -1.15
N LYS A 446 -10.52 -4.27 -1.95
CA LYS A 446 -10.50 -4.34 -3.41
C LYS A 446 -9.09 -4.58 -3.92
N PHE A 447 -8.98 -5.26 -5.06
CA PHE A 447 -7.73 -5.32 -5.83
C PHE A 447 -7.43 -3.95 -6.44
N GLY A 448 -6.26 -3.38 -6.17
CA GLY A 448 -5.90 -2.02 -6.55
C GLY A 448 -6.19 -1.00 -5.45
N GLN A 449 -6.73 0.16 -5.82
CA GLN A 449 -6.91 1.28 -4.88
C GLN A 449 -8.09 1.05 -3.92
N ASN A 450 -7.84 1.31 -2.64
CA ASN A 450 -8.81 1.31 -1.56
C ASN A 450 -8.82 2.69 -0.88
N THR A 451 -9.97 3.08 -0.32
CA THR A 451 -10.17 4.35 0.39
C THR A 451 -10.76 4.09 1.77
N ILE A 452 -10.22 4.73 2.80
CA ILE A 452 -10.79 4.75 4.15
C ILE A 452 -11.19 6.19 4.50
N GLU A 453 -12.42 6.37 4.97
CA GLU A 453 -12.96 7.64 5.51
C GLU A 453 -13.29 7.44 7.00
N PHE A 454 -12.64 8.19 7.89
CA PHE A 454 -12.97 8.27 9.32
C PHE A 454 -13.93 9.43 9.62
N SER A 455 -14.84 9.22 10.56
CA SER A 455 -15.75 10.26 11.08
C SER A 455 -16.24 9.93 12.50
N VAL A 456 -16.89 10.89 13.17
CA VAL A 456 -17.67 10.63 14.39
C VAL A 456 -19.07 10.14 14.00
N PRO A 457 -19.65 9.14 14.69
CA PRO A 457 -21.04 8.73 14.48
C PRO A 457 -22.03 9.88 14.72
N THR A 458 -23.04 10.01 13.85
CA THR A 458 -24.05 11.07 13.96
C THR A 458 -25.01 10.82 15.12
N GLY A 459 -25.26 11.84 15.94
CA GLY A 459 -26.18 11.81 17.07
C GLY A 459 -25.50 11.54 18.41
N GLN A 460 -25.89 12.33 19.42
CA GLN A 460 -25.26 12.49 20.75
C GLN A 460 -23.97 13.32 20.77
N ASP A 461 -23.64 13.83 21.96
CA ASP A 461 -22.43 14.58 22.29
C ASP A 461 -21.18 13.67 22.29
N LYS A 462 -20.85 13.14 21.10
CA LYS A 462 -19.72 12.25 20.85
C LYS A 462 -18.56 13.02 20.24
N VAL A 463 -17.34 12.60 20.57
CA VAL A 463 -16.10 13.13 19.99
C VAL A 463 -15.20 12.00 19.50
N ALA A 464 -14.40 12.25 18.46
CA ALA A 464 -13.35 11.32 18.08
C ALA A 464 -12.24 11.29 19.17
N PRO A 465 -11.54 10.16 19.35
CA PRO A 465 -10.26 10.21 20.05
C PRO A 465 -9.27 11.05 19.25
N MET A 466 -8.18 11.49 19.90
CA MET A 466 -6.99 11.84 19.15
C MET A 466 -6.55 10.60 18.36
N ILE A 467 -6.23 10.73 17.07
CA ILE A 467 -5.69 9.65 16.22
C ILE A 467 -4.39 10.10 15.55
N GLY A 468 -3.41 9.21 15.49
CA GLY A 468 -2.12 9.45 14.83
C GLY A 468 -1.97 8.70 13.49
N ASN A 469 -0.74 8.54 13.05
CA ASN A 469 -0.39 7.89 11.78
C ASN A 469 -1.03 6.49 11.63
N MET A 470 -1.40 6.16 10.39
CA MET A 470 -2.13 4.93 10.04
C MET A 470 -1.16 3.89 9.48
N TYR A 471 -1.37 2.62 9.79
CA TYR A 471 -0.53 1.49 9.36
C TYR A 471 -1.42 0.36 8.86
N ILE A 472 -1.09 -0.23 7.71
CA ILE A 472 -1.88 -1.29 7.09
C ILE A 472 -1.00 -2.50 6.80
N SER A 473 -1.42 -3.69 7.23
CA SER A 473 -0.78 -4.98 6.90
C SER A 473 -1.83 -6.01 6.47
N SER A 474 -1.44 -7.06 5.74
CA SER A 474 -2.30 -8.23 5.48
C SER A 474 -2.27 -9.27 6.62
N THR A 475 -1.36 -9.15 7.60
CA THR A 475 -1.25 -10.08 8.73
C THR A 475 -1.09 -9.37 10.08
N ASP A 476 -1.62 -10.02 11.11
CA ASP A 476 -1.43 -9.74 12.54
C ASP A 476 -0.04 -10.11 13.07
N LYS A 477 0.73 -10.93 12.36
CA LYS A 477 2.12 -11.25 12.73
C LYS A 477 3.02 -10.02 12.81
N ASN A 478 2.63 -8.95 12.13
CA ASN A 478 3.38 -7.70 12.06
C ASN A 478 3.02 -6.70 13.18
N ASP A 479 2.19 -7.06 14.16
CA ASP A 479 1.84 -6.25 15.34
C ASP A 479 3.07 -5.59 15.97
N ASN A 480 4.13 -6.37 16.23
CA ASN A 480 5.36 -5.87 16.83
C ASN A 480 6.14 -4.91 15.92
N LEU A 481 6.11 -5.11 14.60
CA LEU A 481 6.75 -4.20 13.64
C LEU A 481 6.03 -2.85 13.62
N VAL A 482 4.69 -2.88 13.63
CA VAL A 482 3.83 -1.68 13.69
C VAL A 482 4.04 -0.93 15.01
N TYR A 483 4.02 -1.62 16.15
CA TYR A 483 4.28 -1.00 17.46
C TYR A 483 5.70 -0.41 17.53
N ASN A 484 6.68 -1.09 16.94
CA ASN A 484 8.05 -0.60 16.86
C ASN A 484 8.16 0.70 16.05
N ASP A 485 7.43 0.85 14.95
CA ASP A 485 7.45 2.11 14.18
C ASP A 485 6.71 3.24 14.90
N ILE A 486 5.50 2.98 15.43
CA ILE A 486 4.71 3.95 16.20
C ILE A 486 5.52 4.56 17.34
N PHE A 487 6.24 3.75 18.10
CA PHE A 487 7.01 4.23 19.26
C PHE A 487 8.51 4.41 18.95
N SER A 488 8.89 4.27 17.67
CA SER A 488 10.26 4.31 17.15
C SER A 488 11.25 3.53 18.02
N ASN A 489 10.90 2.27 18.27
CA ASN A 489 11.65 1.29 19.03
C ASN A 489 12.52 0.46 18.07
N ILE A 490 13.84 0.59 18.22
CA ILE A 490 14.83 -0.08 17.36
C ILE A 490 15.44 -1.24 18.14
N LEU A 491 15.17 -2.46 17.69
CA LEU A 491 15.77 -3.69 18.23
C LEU A 491 17.25 -3.78 17.84
N ASP A 492 18.07 -4.42 18.67
CA ASP A 492 19.50 -4.59 18.41
C ASP A 492 19.85 -5.62 17.34
N LYS A 493 18.93 -6.54 17.08
CA LYS A 493 19.02 -7.59 16.04
C LYS A 493 17.62 -8.15 15.76
N GLN A 494 17.49 -8.88 14.65
CA GLN A 494 16.23 -9.50 14.24
C GLN A 494 15.92 -10.75 15.09
N ASP A 495 16.89 -11.65 15.24
CA ASP A 495 16.70 -12.92 15.95
C ASP A 495 17.06 -12.80 17.44
N GLU A 496 16.15 -13.24 18.31
CA GLU A 496 16.33 -13.24 19.78
C GLU A 496 16.86 -11.90 20.37
N PRO A 497 16.31 -10.73 20.02
CA PRO A 497 16.79 -9.43 20.49
C PRO A 497 16.84 -9.33 22.01
N THR A 498 17.85 -8.63 22.51
CA THR A 498 18.08 -8.45 23.96
C THR A 498 18.05 -6.99 24.38
N SER A 499 17.99 -6.05 23.43
CA SER A 499 17.87 -4.64 23.75
C SER A 499 17.06 -3.86 22.71
N VAL A 500 16.42 -2.79 23.19
CA VAL A 500 15.59 -1.89 22.40
C VAL A 500 16.02 -0.46 22.65
N THR A 501 16.15 0.33 21.59
CA THR A 501 16.49 1.75 21.64
C THR A 501 15.28 2.57 21.23
N VAL A 502 14.78 3.42 22.13
CA VAL A 502 13.67 4.33 21.86
C VAL A 502 14.24 5.62 21.25
N ASN A 503 13.85 5.93 20.02
CA ASN A 503 14.14 7.20 19.38
C ASN A 503 13.09 8.24 19.83
N LEU A 504 13.48 9.10 20.77
CA LEU A 504 12.54 10.04 21.40
C LEU A 504 11.92 11.02 20.38
N LEU A 505 12.68 11.44 19.37
CA LEU A 505 12.24 12.40 18.35
C LEU A 505 11.22 11.82 17.36
N LYS A 506 11.35 10.52 17.04
CA LYS A 506 10.51 9.85 16.04
C LYS A 506 9.36 9.03 16.65
N GLY A 507 9.44 8.66 17.92
CA GLY A 507 8.37 7.92 18.60
C GLY A 507 7.22 8.80 19.08
N TYR A 508 6.01 8.24 19.07
CA TYR A 508 4.86 8.83 19.76
C TYR A 508 5.08 8.83 21.29
N SER A 509 4.80 9.96 21.94
CA SER A 509 5.10 10.20 23.35
C SER A 509 4.21 11.32 23.92
N LEU A 510 4.09 11.40 25.24
CA LEU A 510 3.30 12.41 25.94
C LEU A 510 4.18 13.28 26.83
N ALA A 511 3.98 14.60 26.80
CA ALA A 511 4.49 15.50 27.84
C ALA A 511 3.39 15.79 28.88
N ALA A 512 3.78 16.18 30.09
CA ALA A 512 2.83 16.71 31.07
C ALA A 512 2.36 18.13 30.72
N ASP A 513 3.21 18.92 30.05
CA ASP A 513 2.96 20.33 29.82
C ASP A 513 3.64 20.85 28.54
N HIS A 514 3.12 21.96 28.02
CA HIS A 514 3.61 22.63 26.82
C HIS A 514 5.04 23.18 26.91
N SER A 515 5.73 23.17 28.06
CA SER A 515 7.12 23.65 28.15
C SER A 515 8.15 22.56 27.80
N THR A 516 7.78 21.28 27.72
CA THR A 516 8.68 20.21 27.29
C THR A 516 8.95 20.34 25.77
N TYR A 517 10.21 20.30 25.32
CA TYR A 517 10.54 20.50 23.90
C TYR A 517 11.73 19.68 23.37
N PHE A 518 11.78 19.50 22.05
CA PHE A 518 12.93 18.91 21.35
C PHE A 518 13.91 19.99 20.93
N TYR A 519 15.16 19.82 21.31
CA TYR A 519 16.26 20.73 21.06
C TYR A 519 17.32 20.08 20.17
N GLN A 520 17.77 20.77 19.13
CA GLN A 520 18.94 20.38 18.35
C GLN A 520 20.23 20.77 19.08
N PHE A 521 21.00 19.77 19.49
CA PHE A 521 22.34 19.94 20.06
C PHE A 521 23.42 19.69 19.00
N SER A 522 24.29 20.67 18.81
CA SER A 522 25.58 20.54 18.11
C SER A 522 26.71 20.78 19.09
N SER A 523 27.78 19.98 19.01
CA SER A 523 28.90 20.00 19.97
C SER A 523 29.89 21.15 19.78
N SER A 524 29.64 22.05 18.83
CA SER A 524 30.45 23.24 18.56
C SER A 524 29.62 24.43 18.06
N ASN A 525 30.14 25.64 18.28
CA ASN A 525 29.50 26.90 17.92
C ASN A 525 29.35 27.05 16.39
N GLY A 526 28.16 26.78 15.85
CA GLY A 526 27.75 27.28 14.53
C GLY A 526 28.30 26.54 13.31
N MET A 527 28.51 25.21 13.38
CA MET A 527 28.77 24.41 12.17
C MET A 527 27.78 23.25 11.99
N ASN A 528 27.48 22.97 10.72
CA ASN A 528 26.63 21.86 10.28
C ASN A 528 27.29 20.52 10.62
N GLU A 529 27.01 19.98 11.81
CA GLU A 529 27.25 18.56 12.08
C GLU A 529 26.37 17.72 11.16
N SER A 530 26.96 16.74 10.46
CA SER A 530 26.21 15.84 9.57
C SER A 530 25.20 14.96 10.32
N ASN A 531 25.33 14.82 11.63
CA ASN A 531 24.48 13.98 12.50
C ASN A 531 24.27 14.67 13.87
N PRO A 532 23.46 15.75 13.94
CA PRO A 532 23.20 16.45 15.20
C PRO A 532 22.46 15.54 16.20
N THR A 533 22.69 15.76 17.49
CA THR A 533 21.96 15.03 18.54
C THR A 533 20.69 15.81 18.91
N TYR A 534 19.55 15.12 18.98
CA TYR A 534 18.30 15.73 19.44
C TYR A 534 18.00 15.33 20.88
N LEU A 535 17.73 16.32 21.73
CA LEU A 535 17.50 16.13 23.17
C LEU A 535 16.12 16.65 23.58
N VAL A 536 15.44 15.94 24.48
CA VAL A 536 14.24 16.45 25.16
C VAL A 536 14.66 17.27 26.38
N GLY A 537 14.16 18.50 26.47
CA GLY A 537 14.37 19.40 27.60
C GLY A 537 13.14 19.58 28.49
N PHE A 538 13.37 20.21 29.65
CA PHE A 538 12.35 20.71 30.59
C PHE A 538 11.47 19.68 31.32
N ILE A 539 11.83 18.40 31.26
CA ILE A 539 11.27 17.35 32.13
C ILE A 539 11.59 17.70 33.61
N GLY A 540 10.55 17.73 34.45
CA GLY A 540 10.64 17.96 35.89
C GLY A 540 11.15 19.34 36.32
N GLY A 541 11.25 19.53 37.64
CA GLY A 541 11.69 20.79 38.26
C GLY A 541 10.55 21.77 38.51
N ARG A 542 10.74 22.74 39.41
CA ARG A 542 9.69 23.73 39.81
C ARG A 542 9.86 25.07 39.10
N GLY A 543 8.76 25.81 38.90
CA GLY A 543 8.76 27.19 38.41
C GLY A 543 8.26 27.33 36.96
N ASN A 544 7.76 28.53 36.63
CA ASN A 544 7.18 28.81 35.32
C ASN A 544 8.26 28.88 34.22
N ARG A 545 8.00 28.30 33.03
CA ARG A 545 8.99 28.19 31.93
C ARG A 545 8.46 28.73 30.61
N ASN A 546 8.13 30.02 30.58
CA ASN A 546 7.68 30.77 29.39
C ASN A 546 8.81 31.02 28.35
N ASN A 547 9.87 30.21 28.31
CA ASN A 547 11.11 30.55 27.60
C ASN A 547 11.05 30.29 26.08
N LEU A 548 9.99 29.64 25.58
CA LEU A 548 9.74 29.49 24.14
C LEU A 548 9.13 30.78 23.57
N ASN A 549 9.96 31.83 23.54
CA ASN A 549 9.76 33.11 22.86
C ASN A 549 8.58 33.97 23.34
N SER A 550 8.88 35.15 23.92
CA SER A 550 7.89 36.18 24.25
C SER A 550 7.11 36.72 23.04
N SER A 551 7.64 36.55 21.82
CA SER A 551 6.96 36.85 20.56
C SER A 551 6.04 35.73 20.06
N VAL A 552 6.09 34.51 20.61
CA VAL A 552 5.06 33.47 20.37
C VAL A 552 3.88 33.70 21.33
N THR A 553 4.16 34.16 22.56
CA THR A 553 3.11 34.63 23.48
C THR A 553 2.48 35.97 23.07
N ALA A 554 3.14 36.78 22.23
CA ALA A 554 2.58 38.03 21.71
C ALA A 554 1.34 37.82 20.81
N ASP A 555 1.25 36.65 20.15
CA ASP A 555 0.15 36.26 19.26
C ASP A 555 -0.95 35.43 19.96
N ASN A 556 -1.01 35.40 21.30
CA ASN A 556 -2.03 34.67 22.07
C ASN A 556 -2.09 33.14 21.79
N LYS A 557 -1.02 32.54 21.24
CA LYS A 557 -0.98 31.11 20.92
C LYS A 557 -0.84 30.28 22.20
N VAL A 558 -1.77 29.33 22.38
CA VAL A 558 -2.15 28.78 23.68
C VAL A 558 -1.05 27.95 24.36
N ALA A 559 -0.62 28.43 25.53
CA ALA A 559 0.23 27.73 26.48
C ALA A 559 -0.60 26.75 27.36
N SER A 560 -1.17 25.71 26.75
CA SER A 560 -1.98 24.70 27.45
C SER A 560 -1.72 23.30 26.91
N PRO A 561 -1.57 22.28 27.78
CA PRO A 561 -1.61 22.34 29.25
C PRO A 561 -0.37 23.01 29.86
N SER A 562 -0.54 23.68 31.01
CA SER A 562 0.54 24.39 31.71
C SER A 562 0.52 24.09 33.21
N PHE A 563 1.61 23.54 33.71
CA PHE A 563 1.79 23.17 35.12
C PHE A 563 3.02 23.86 35.69
N GLN A 564 2.86 24.53 36.83
CA GLN A 564 3.97 25.18 37.56
C GLN A 564 4.64 24.25 38.59
N THR A 565 4.19 22.99 38.66
CA THR A 565 4.62 22.00 39.67
C THR A 565 5.89 21.24 39.27
N SER A 566 6.38 20.42 40.19
CA SER A 566 7.52 19.50 39.99
C SER A 566 7.22 18.32 39.07
N ASP A 567 5.94 18.09 38.76
CA ASP A 567 5.42 16.79 38.30
C ASP A 567 5.41 16.68 36.76
N ARG A 568 6.21 17.54 36.12
CA ARG A 568 6.39 17.60 34.67
C ARG A 568 7.12 16.34 34.21
N THR A 569 6.45 15.51 33.43
CA THR A 569 6.91 14.18 33.02
C THR A 569 6.95 14.03 31.50
N LEU A 570 7.80 13.12 31.02
CA LEU A 570 7.78 12.58 29.66
C LEU A 570 7.35 11.11 29.74
N THR A 571 6.25 10.75 29.09
CA THR A 571 5.83 9.34 28.92
C THR A 571 6.29 8.83 27.56
N ILE A 572 7.02 7.73 27.56
CA ILE A 572 7.43 6.97 26.37
C ILE A 572 6.87 5.56 26.42
N TYR A 573 6.98 4.84 25.31
CA TYR A 573 6.56 3.44 25.21
C TYR A 573 7.70 2.58 24.69
N VAL A 574 7.84 1.40 25.29
CA VAL A 574 8.98 0.49 25.10
C VAL A 574 8.45 -0.91 24.83
N ASN A 575 8.45 -1.31 23.56
CA ASN A 575 8.14 -2.64 23.10
C ASN A 575 9.36 -3.54 23.31
N VAL A 576 9.36 -4.35 24.37
CA VAL A 576 10.47 -5.28 24.66
C VAL A 576 10.15 -6.69 24.17
N PRO A 577 11.14 -7.43 23.65
CA PRO A 577 10.91 -8.78 23.12
C PRO A 577 10.68 -9.86 24.19
N LYS A 578 11.02 -9.58 25.45
CA LYS A 578 11.03 -10.54 26.57
C LYS A 578 10.63 -9.87 27.87
N ASP A 579 10.01 -10.64 28.77
CA ASP A 579 9.85 -10.25 30.16
C ASP A 579 11.21 -10.23 30.86
N GLY A 580 11.45 -9.23 31.72
CA GLY A 580 12.66 -9.23 32.52
C GLY A 580 13.03 -7.89 33.16
N GLN A 581 14.23 -7.86 33.72
CA GLN A 581 14.86 -6.68 34.31
C GLN A 581 15.75 -6.00 33.26
N TYR A 582 15.58 -4.71 33.03
CA TYR A 582 16.28 -3.97 31.99
C TYR A 582 17.17 -2.85 32.56
N TYR A 583 18.44 -2.80 32.15
CA TYR A 583 19.33 -1.66 32.35
C TYR A 583 18.99 -0.53 31.38
N ILE A 584 19.24 0.71 31.78
CA ILE A 584 18.97 1.91 30.96
C ILE A 584 20.29 2.63 30.66
N LYS A 585 20.52 2.94 29.38
CA LYS A 585 21.61 3.79 28.89
C LYS A 585 21.04 4.95 28.07
N GLY A 586 21.62 6.14 28.19
CA GLY A 586 21.24 7.30 27.39
C GLY A 586 22.31 8.38 27.36
N SER A 587 22.20 9.29 26.40
CA SER A 587 22.96 10.54 26.39
C SER A 587 22.21 11.64 27.16
N TYR A 588 22.94 12.57 27.77
CA TYR A 588 22.36 13.68 28.51
C TYR A 588 23.22 14.94 28.45
N LEU A 589 22.60 16.10 28.69
CA LEU A 589 23.27 17.41 28.76
C LEU A 589 22.83 18.18 30.01
N THR A 590 23.80 18.55 30.85
CA THR A 590 23.59 19.46 31.99
C THR A 590 24.92 19.96 32.59
N SER A 591 24.92 21.19 33.12
CA SER A 591 26.07 21.76 33.82
C SER A 591 26.28 21.18 35.22
N ASP A 592 25.21 20.97 35.99
CA ASP A 592 25.28 20.54 37.39
C ASP A 592 24.57 19.19 37.56
N ASN A 593 24.73 18.56 38.73
CA ASN A 593 24.07 17.29 39.00
C ASN A 593 22.54 17.41 38.86
N ARG A 594 21.94 16.44 38.17
CA ARG A 594 20.50 16.31 37.92
C ARG A 594 20.11 14.85 38.08
N ASN A 595 18.87 14.57 38.48
CA ASN A 595 18.39 13.19 38.58
C ASN A 595 17.43 12.83 37.45
N LEU A 596 17.31 11.53 37.23
CA LEU A 596 16.30 10.91 36.38
C LEU A 596 15.58 9.87 37.23
N LYS A 597 14.25 9.86 37.12
CA LYS A 597 13.38 8.79 37.64
C LYS A 597 12.62 8.17 36.48
N PHE A 598 12.68 6.85 36.34
CA PHE A 598 11.89 6.06 35.41
C PHE A 598 10.92 5.18 36.20
N THR A 599 9.67 5.09 35.76
CA THR A 599 8.61 4.33 36.44
C THR A 599 7.65 3.73 35.41
N THR A 600 7.19 2.49 35.60
CA THR A 600 6.17 1.83 34.75
C THR A 600 4.80 1.73 35.40
N THR A 601 4.72 1.85 36.73
CA THR A 601 3.50 1.77 37.53
C THR A 601 3.27 3.06 38.32
N ALA A 602 2.02 3.40 38.66
CA ALA A 602 1.76 4.53 39.56
C ALA A 602 2.34 4.30 40.98
N THR A 603 2.57 3.05 41.36
CA THR A 603 3.22 2.63 42.61
C THR A 603 4.75 2.55 42.46
N ALA A 604 5.49 2.85 43.53
CA ALA A 604 6.94 2.97 43.53
C ALA A 604 7.71 1.65 43.26
N ASN A 605 7.03 0.50 43.34
CA ASN A 605 7.60 -0.85 43.35
C ASN A 605 8.33 -1.25 42.06
N ASN A 606 8.11 -0.53 40.96
CA ASN A 606 8.87 -0.70 39.70
C ASN A 606 9.37 0.66 39.21
N SER A 607 10.32 1.22 39.98
CA SER A 607 10.95 2.49 39.68
C SER A 607 12.47 2.42 39.83
N ILE A 608 13.17 3.24 39.05
CA ILE A 608 14.60 3.46 39.18
C ILE A 608 14.86 4.97 39.20
N THR A 609 15.61 5.43 40.20
CA THR A 609 16.04 6.82 40.34
C THR A 609 17.55 6.86 40.46
N PHE A 610 18.22 7.78 39.76
CA PHE A 610 19.66 8.01 39.89
C PHE A 610 20.03 9.46 39.55
N THR A 611 21.16 9.92 40.06
CA THR A 611 21.73 11.24 39.75
C THR A 611 22.85 11.10 38.73
N VAL A 612 22.81 11.87 37.64
CA VAL A 612 23.91 11.99 36.68
C VAL A 612 24.83 13.16 37.06
N LYS A 613 26.12 12.99 36.78
CA LYS A 613 27.16 13.98 37.07
C LYS A 613 27.07 15.18 36.13
N GLY A 614 27.10 16.40 36.67
CA GLY A 614 27.22 17.61 35.87
C GLY A 614 28.51 17.66 35.06
N LYS A 615 28.47 18.23 33.85
CA LYS A 615 29.67 18.44 33.01
C LYS A 615 30.31 19.82 33.20
N ASN A 616 29.80 20.63 34.13
CA ASN A 616 30.17 22.02 34.39
C ASN A 616 29.99 22.98 33.20
N ASN A 617 29.30 22.54 32.13
CA ASN A 617 29.00 23.34 30.94
C ASN A 617 27.75 22.80 30.21
N TRP A 618 27.28 23.53 29.19
CA TRP A 618 26.12 23.19 28.35
C TRP A 618 26.51 22.83 26.90
N SER A 619 27.77 22.50 26.64
CA SER A 619 28.31 22.11 25.32
C SER A 619 28.90 20.70 25.27
N THR A 620 28.93 19.97 26.39
CA THR A 620 29.51 18.62 26.51
C THR A 620 28.42 17.59 26.81
N LEU A 621 28.22 16.66 25.89
CA LEU A 621 27.28 15.54 26.07
C LEU A 621 27.86 14.49 27.05
N GLY A 622 27.12 14.12 28.07
CA GLY A 622 27.41 12.98 28.95
C GLY A 622 26.68 11.71 28.51
N THR A 623 27.08 10.54 29.06
CA THR A 623 26.39 9.26 28.79
C THR A 623 26.25 8.40 30.04
N PHE A 624 25.02 8.23 30.53
CA PHE A 624 24.75 7.39 31.71
C PHE A 624 24.53 5.93 31.31
N ASN A 625 24.86 5.00 32.21
CA ASN A 625 24.49 3.58 32.07
C ASN A 625 24.29 2.94 33.45
N THR A 626 23.08 2.44 33.73
CA THR A 626 22.73 1.90 35.06
C THR A 626 23.34 0.52 35.35
N ALA A 627 23.84 -0.20 34.34
CA ALA A 627 24.52 -1.48 34.55
C ALA A 627 25.82 -1.32 35.35
N ASN A 628 26.67 -0.39 34.91
CA ASN A 628 28.01 -0.15 35.42
C ASN A 628 28.17 1.20 36.16
N ASN A 629 27.08 1.93 36.41
CA ASN A 629 27.05 3.25 37.02
C ASN A 629 27.92 4.31 36.30
N ASN A 630 28.11 4.18 34.98
CA ASN A 630 28.84 5.19 34.20
C ASN A 630 28.14 6.55 34.29
N ASP A 631 28.91 7.62 34.51
CA ASP A 631 28.43 9.01 34.72
C ASP A 631 27.35 9.19 35.83
N ILE A 632 27.12 8.18 36.67
CA ILE A 632 26.14 8.20 37.76
C ILE A 632 26.86 8.47 39.09
N GLU A 633 26.21 9.22 39.98
CA GLU A 633 26.67 9.39 41.36
C GLU A 633 26.32 8.15 42.18
N THR A 634 27.37 7.45 42.63
CA THR A 634 27.27 6.22 43.42
C THR A 634 27.20 6.46 44.93
N SER A 635 27.44 7.70 45.37
CA SER A 635 27.55 8.09 46.77
C SER A 635 27.17 9.57 46.91
N GLY A 636 25.94 9.83 47.36
CA GLY A 636 25.43 11.19 47.57
C GLY A 636 23.99 11.13 48.08
N SER A 637 23.74 11.77 49.21
CA SER A 637 22.46 11.66 49.91
C SER A 637 21.29 12.24 49.11
N SER A 638 20.38 11.36 48.67
CA SER A 638 18.99 11.75 48.46
C SER A 638 18.48 12.38 49.75
N SER A 639 17.97 13.61 49.72
CA SER A 639 17.35 14.24 50.91
C SER A 639 16.03 13.56 51.34
N SER A 640 15.62 12.51 50.63
CA SER A 640 14.54 11.57 50.96
C SER A 640 15.02 10.20 51.50
N GLY A 641 16.32 9.99 51.71
CA GLY A 641 16.86 8.78 52.34
C GLY A 641 16.91 7.50 51.50
N GLN A 642 16.31 7.47 50.30
CA GLN A 642 16.44 6.31 49.40
C GLN A 642 17.79 6.30 48.70
N ALA A 643 18.54 5.21 48.89
CA ALA A 643 19.69 4.86 48.07
C ALA A 643 19.24 4.47 46.64
N ASN A 644 20.19 4.22 45.74
CA ASN A 644 19.90 3.60 44.43
C ASN A 644 19.48 2.13 44.65
N GLU A 645 18.23 1.88 45.06
CA GLU A 645 17.72 0.55 45.44
C GLU A 645 17.67 -0.46 44.27
N SER A 646 17.55 0.02 43.03
CA SER A 646 17.60 -0.83 41.83
C SER A 646 18.45 -0.22 40.71
N LYS A 647 19.17 -1.07 39.98
CA LYS A 647 19.88 -0.73 38.73
C LYS A 647 19.04 -1.00 37.47
N THR A 648 17.92 -1.68 37.61
CA THR A 648 17.07 -2.14 36.51
C THR A 648 15.62 -1.71 36.71
N ILE A 649 14.88 -1.64 35.61
CA ILE A 649 13.42 -1.52 35.60
C ILE A 649 12.83 -2.82 35.05
N LYS A 650 11.77 -3.35 35.67
CA LYS A 650 11.08 -4.55 35.15
C LYS A 650 10.19 -4.12 33.98
N LEU A 651 10.29 -4.81 32.85
CA LEU A 651 9.43 -4.66 31.69
C LEU A 651 8.84 -6.03 31.35
N ASN A 652 7.56 -6.04 30.93
CA ASN A 652 6.89 -7.25 30.45
C ASN A 652 7.07 -7.36 28.93
N LYS A 653 7.01 -8.56 28.36
CA LYS A 653 7.05 -8.74 26.90
C LYS A 653 5.93 -7.91 26.23
N GLY A 654 6.26 -7.29 25.10
CA GLY A 654 5.35 -6.37 24.42
C GLY A 654 5.53 -4.91 24.88
N LEU A 655 4.48 -4.12 24.70
CA LEU A 655 4.50 -2.66 24.87
C LEU A 655 4.38 -2.24 26.35
N ASN A 656 5.36 -1.48 26.85
CA ASN A 656 5.37 -0.95 28.21
C ASN A 656 5.32 0.58 28.22
N LYS A 657 4.41 1.17 28.99
CA LYS A 657 4.42 2.60 29.34
C LYS A 657 5.56 2.88 30.34
N VAL A 658 6.43 3.85 30.03
CA VAL A 658 7.51 4.30 30.92
C VAL A 658 7.40 5.81 31.11
N VAL A 659 7.19 6.24 32.35
CA VAL A 659 7.13 7.64 32.76
C VAL A 659 8.49 8.09 33.29
N ILE A 660 9.01 9.17 32.70
CA ILE A 660 10.30 9.79 33.00
C ILE A 660 10.04 11.11 33.73
N GLY A 661 10.71 11.33 34.86
CA GLY A 661 10.62 12.55 35.65
C GLY A 661 11.90 12.84 36.44
N SER A 662 11.79 13.74 37.41
CA SER A 662 12.85 14.12 38.35
C SER A 662 12.31 14.10 39.79
N VAL A 663 13.17 13.89 40.79
CA VAL A 663 12.82 14.04 42.21
C VAL A 663 13.60 15.19 42.86
N MET A 664 13.30 15.51 44.13
CA MET A 664 14.02 16.53 44.89
C MET A 664 15.47 16.08 45.18
N ILE A 665 16.43 17.01 45.11
CA ILE A 665 17.82 16.83 45.56
C ILE A 665 18.17 17.99 46.48
N ASN A 666 18.66 17.73 47.70
CA ASN A 666 19.15 18.76 48.63
C ASN A 666 18.16 19.93 48.82
N ASN A 667 16.88 19.61 49.05
CA ASN A 667 15.76 20.56 49.17
C ASN A 667 15.52 21.47 47.93
N ARG A 668 16.05 21.09 46.76
CA ARG A 668 15.83 21.75 45.46
C ARG A 668 15.15 20.79 44.49
N TYR A 669 14.42 21.35 43.52
CA TYR A 669 13.87 20.61 42.38
C TYR A 669 14.66 20.99 41.12
N PRO A 670 15.85 20.40 40.88
CA PRO A 670 16.73 20.85 39.81
C PRO A 670 16.22 20.48 38.41
N GLY A 671 15.22 19.59 38.34
CA GLY A 671 14.72 19.00 37.10
C GLY A 671 15.58 17.85 36.61
N ALA A 672 15.15 17.23 35.52
CA ALA A 672 15.96 16.28 34.78
C ALA A 672 17.05 17.01 33.97
N PRO A 673 18.15 16.34 33.59
CA PRO A 673 18.99 16.82 32.50
C PRO A 673 18.21 16.81 31.18
N TYR A 674 18.72 17.47 30.15
CA TYR A 674 18.22 17.21 28.79
C TYR A 674 18.65 15.79 28.40
N ILE A 675 17.78 15.00 27.78
CA ILE A 675 18.04 13.58 27.46
C ILE A 675 17.85 13.25 25.98
N GLY A 676 18.75 12.42 25.45
CA GLY A 676 18.64 11.84 24.11
C GLY A 676 17.98 10.46 24.13
N ASN A 677 18.17 9.72 23.02
CA ASN A 677 17.62 8.37 22.85
C ASN A 677 18.04 7.42 23.99
N LEU A 678 17.10 6.53 24.37
CA LEU A 678 17.22 5.65 25.52
C LEU A 678 17.30 4.19 25.07
N LYS A 679 18.35 3.49 25.49
CA LYS A 679 18.54 2.06 25.24
C LYS A 679 18.24 1.26 26.50
N PHE A 680 17.26 0.37 26.40
CA PHE A 680 16.89 -0.62 27.41
C PHE A 680 17.55 -1.95 27.04
N THR A 681 18.37 -2.51 27.93
CA THR A 681 19.09 -3.78 27.70
C THR A 681 18.72 -4.81 28.75
N LEU A 682 18.22 -5.97 28.33
CA LEU A 682 17.85 -7.06 29.21
C LEU A 682 19.06 -7.50 30.03
N MET A 683 18.90 -7.53 31.35
CA MET A 683 19.85 -8.14 32.26
C MET A 683 19.86 -9.63 31.99
N SER A 684 20.97 -10.14 31.45
CA SER A 684 21.17 -11.58 31.29
C SER A 684 20.93 -12.28 32.63
N PRO A 685 20.21 -13.42 32.67
CA PRO A 685 20.14 -14.24 33.86
C PRO A 685 21.56 -14.70 34.19
N THR A 686 22.17 -14.02 35.16
CA THR A 686 23.47 -14.43 35.69
C THR A 686 23.22 -15.73 36.42
N ILE A 687 24.07 -16.74 36.20
CA ILE A 687 23.89 -18.10 36.73
C ILE A 687 23.87 -18.06 38.27
N MET A 688 22.67 -17.94 38.85
CA MET A 688 22.44 -17.99 40.30
C MET A 688 22.35 -19.44 40.83
N GLU A 689 22.69 -20.43 39.99
CA GLU A 689 22.79 -21.85 40.37
C GLU A 689 24.24 -22.31 40.60
N ALA A 690 25.25 -21.46 40.36
CA ALA A 690 26.65 -21.78 40.60
C ALA A 690 27.16 -21.32 41.98
N LYS A 691 26.32 -21.47 43.03
CA LYS A 691 26.68 -21.38 44.47
C LYS A 691 25.49 -21.76 45.38
N LYS A 692 25.19 -23.05 45.45
CA LYS A 692 24.58 -23.71 46.59
C LYS A 692 25.34 -25.00 46.87
#